data_AF-A0A3A3GJV0-F1
#
_entry.id   AF-A0A3A3GJV0-F1
#
_cell.length_a   1.000
_cell.length_b   1.000
_cell.length_c   1.000
_cell.angle_alpha   90.00
_cell.angle_beta   90.00
_cell.angle_gamma   90.00
#
_symmetry.space_group_name_H-M   'P 1'
#
loop_
_entity.id
_entity.type
_entity.pdbx_description
1 polymer ?
#
loop_
_entity_poly.entity_id
_entity_poly.type
_entity_poly.pdbx_seq_one_letter_code
_entity_poly.pdbx_strand_id
1 'polypeptide(L)'
;MNKNRTFLLKIVNFVVSLIIAINLHGLLKLPLLSILFITIALTVFSEFLISRVSVDYKVKFKVPTILLAICLSLLFTSIFSVAHLQNLNETKNVAVEITPLPEKNINSKSNEVWVKKISVDGKELDLLSMDHNGDWHFKNNMLLHNSSKIDDALKWNLNVSGEVGIQFVSHDWSGKVKVGINNTEQVIDLYNEHQTTVSVSEQNKIRWVSVFNLEAALVFIMLLYLFYKILVFIQYQMSGSPKFVWFEKVVLYSLPSMISICFYWIVYFPGLMSADSINQWGQFTSFNFNNNHPVIHTLFNWLVTRIWLSPAMVVLFQVVFLLAALGLGMATLERIGVKKGYILLASVVTALLPSNAMIPISLWKDVPYSTALLFLTIFLIWSSFQMISLNKFKWQFCLSLILVLVGTLRHNGILPMIGVILVFIWLYRKDLKIVRNIIVMVALGMFFVTYPLNALLNVKPTEDWFKISANVHQLAAAISADFPFTEDEKRILNNIYPLEEWKSHYYPYSSDPLIYHSGIDKEQLQLHTGDILKIWFHVLRQDPMILIEHQFKLTSIIWEIVQPIDSFTYTTQRGIDPNDLGLESNTSTQSYRESVNKFLEITEDRKINWLLWRGGIQLYIIVFGMIVFLYRKKSLLFLSTLPALLNTAGLMLTTPAQHLRYVYCNILIAPIILLCCIYLIGKHRKESNN
;
A
#
# COMPACT_ATOMS: atom_id res chain seq x y z
N MET A 1 13.58 -41.17 24.45
CA MET A 1 13.99 -40.19 25.50
C MET A 1 15.37 -39.57 25.27
N ASN A 2 16.39 -40.27 24.74
CA ASN A 2 17.74 -39.70 24.56
C ASN A 2 17.86 -38.53 23.57
N LYS A 3 17.06 -38.45 22.49
CA LYS A 3 17.07 -37.34 21.51
C LYS A 3 16.55 -36.01 22.09
N ASN A 4 15.51 -36.04 22.93
CA ASN A 4 14.94 -34.83 23.53
C ASN A 4 15.88 -34.24 24.59
N ARG A 5 16.63 -35.10 25.32
CA ARG A 5 17.66 -34.68 26.27
C ARG A 5 18.85 -34.00 25.59
N THR A 6 19.32 -34.55 24.47
CA THR A 6 20.41 -33.93 23.68
C THR A 6 19.99 -32.63 23.01
N PHE A 7 18.72 -32.49 22.63
CA PHE A 7 18.17 -31.24 22.09
C PHE A 7 18.06 -30.15 23.15
N LEU A 8 17.53 -30.47 24.34
CA LEU A 8 17.48 -29.52 25.47
C LEU A 8 18.88 -29.07 25.89
N LEU A 9 19.84 -30.00 25.96
CA LEU A 9 21.24 -29.68 26.28
C LEU A 9 21.90 -28.76 25.24
N LYS A 10 21.56 -28.89 23.95
CA LYS A 10 22.05 -28.00 22.90
C LYS A 10 21.42 -26.61 22.96
N ILE A 11 20.12 -26.52 23.29
CA ILE A 11 19.44 -25.23 23.51
C ILE A 11 20.03 -24.55 24.74
N VAL A 12 20.18 -25.27 25.85
CA VAL A 12 20.75 -24.73 27.09
C VAL A 12 22.18 -24.26 26.86
N ASN A 13 23.03 -25.04 26.20
CA ASN A 13 24.40 -24.62 25.90
C ASN A 13 24.44 -23.43 24.94
N PHE A 14 23.59 -23.38 23.91
CA PHE A 14 23.52 -22.23 23.01
C PHE A 14 23.05 -20.96 23.73
N VAL A 15 22.02 -21.07 24.58
CA VAL A 15 21.49 -19.95 25.38
C VAL A 15 22.53 -19.48 26.40
N VAL A 16 23.24 -20.39 27.08
CA VAL A 16 24.31 -20.06 28.03
C VAL A 16 25.48 -19.39 27.32
N SER A 17 25.95 -19.92 26.18
CA SER A 17 27.01 -19.29 25.39
C SER A 17 26.63 -17.90 24.86
N LEU A 18 25.35 -17.70 24.52
CA LEU A 18 24.86 -16.41 24.03
C LEU A 18 24.65 -15.40 25.18
N ILE A 19 24.18 -15.85 26.35
CA ILE A 19 24.08 -15.02 27.57
C ILE A 19 25.47 -14.56 28.02
N ILE A 20 26.48 -15.45 27.94
CA ILE A 20 27.88 -15.11 28.22
C ILE A 20 28.41 -14.10 27.18
N ALA A 21 28.00 -14.21 25.91
CA ALA A 21 28.34 -13.24 24.86
C ALA A 21 27.61 -11.89 24.99
N ILE A 22 26.48 -11.82 25.71
CA ILE A 22 25.66 -10.62 25.94
C ILE A 22 26.12 -9.81 27.17
N ASN A 23 27.31 -10.07 27.71
CA ASN A 23 27.88 -9.28 28.81
C ASN A 23 28.49 -7.94 28.32
N LEU A 24 27.74 -7.20 27.50
CA LEU A 24 28.04 -5.83 27.05
C LEU A 24 27.16 -4.84 27.84
N HIS A 25 27.77 -3.81 28.40
CA HIS A 25 27.11 -2.76 29.20
C HIS A 25 26.06 -1.97 28.38
N GLY A 26 24.88 -1.76 28.97
CA GLY A 26 23.89 -0.73 28.55
C GLY A 26 22.79 -1.17 27.57
N LEU A 27 21.62 -0.50 27.71
CA LEU A 27 20.40 -0.30 26.88
C LEU A 27 19.99 -1.22 25.69
N LEU A 28 20.82 -2.16 25.22
CA LEU A 28 20.54 -3.11 24.14
C LEU A 28 19.77 -4.38 24.58
N LYS A 29 19.41 -4.48 25.86
CA LYS A 29 18.88 -5.73 26.45
C LYS A 29 17.49 -6.10 25.93
N LEU A 30 16.55 -5.15 25.81
CA LEU A 30 15.14 -5.45 25.45
C LEU A 30 14.95 -5.92 23.98
N PRO A 31 15.55 -5.27 22.97
CA PRO A 31 15.39 -5.67 21.57
C PRO A 31 16.02 -7.04 21.28
N LEU A 32 17.23 -7.30 21.80
CA LEU A 32 17.90 -8.60 21.71
C LEU A 32 17.11 -9.71 22.42
N LEU A 33 16.50 -9.42 23.57
CA LEU A 33 15.58 -10.35 24.25
C LEU A 33 14.32 -10.64 23.42
N SER A 34 13.79 -9.63 22.73
CA SER A 34 12.61 -9.76 21.88
C SER A 34 12.91 -10.60 20.62
N ILE A 35 14.05 -10.35 19.97
CA ILE A 35 14.55 -11.15 18.84
C ILE A 35 14.80 -12.59 19.28
N LEU A 36 15.42 -12.79 20.44
CA LEU A 36 15.66 -14.11 21.02
C LEU A 36 14.34 -14.84 21.27
N PHE A 37 13.36 -14.16 21.87
CA PHE A 37 12.06 -14.75 22.19
C PHE A 37 11.26 -15.11 20.93
N ILE A 38 11.25 -14.23 19.92
CA ILE A 38 10.58 -14.46 18.62
C ILE A 38 11.29 -15.59 17.84
N THR A 39 12.62 -15.63 17.85
CA THR A 39 13.41 -16.69 17.20
C THR A 39 13.16 -18.04 17.87
N ILE A 40 13.14 -18.09 19.21
CA ILE A 40 12.80 -19.30 19.96
C ILE A 40 11.35 -19.72 19.66
N ALA A 41 10.40 -18.79 19.72
CA ALA A 41 8.98 -19.09 19.47
C ALA A 41 8.76 -19.63 18.05
N LEU A 42 9.37 -19.03 17.02
CA LEU A 42 9.24 -19.49 15.63
C LEU A 42 10.00 -20.80 15.36
N THR A 43 11.14 -21.00 16.01
CA THR A 43 11.88 -22.28 15.91
C THR A 43 11.10 -23.39 16.60
N VAL A 44 10.55 -23.14 17.79
CA VAL A 44 9.69 -24.09 18.52
C VAL A 44 8.39 -24.34 17.75
N PHE A 45 7.77 -23.32 17.16
CA PHE A 45 6.55 -23.48 16.37
C PHE A 45 6.81 -24.25 15.06
N SER A 46 7.92 -23.99 14.38
CA SER A 46 8.30 -24.72 13.17
C SER A 46 8.71 -26.17 13.47
N GLU A 47 9.44 -26.42 14.56
CA GLU A 47 9.74 -27.79 15.03
C GLU A 47 8.50 -28.48 15.60
N PHE A 48 7.54 -27.77 16.18
CA PHE A 48 6.24 -28.33 16.58
C PHE A 48 5.42 -28.79 15.36
N LEU A 49 5.39 -27.97 14.30
CA LEU A 49 4.76 -28.34 13.04
C LEU A 49 5.47 -29.51 12.35
N ILE A 50 6.80 -29.56 12.40
CA ILE A 50 7.61 -30.65 11.80
C ILE A 50 7.52 -31.94 12.65
N SER A 51 7.59 -31.86 13.98
CA SER A 51 7.53 -33.03 14.88
C SER A 51 6.16 -33.69 14.94
N ARG A 52 5.08 -32.96 14.62
CA ARG A 52 3.74 -33.52 14.40
C ARG A 52 3.61 -34.30 13.08
N VAL A 53 4.62 -34.21 12.21
CA VAL A 53 4.71 -34.89 10.91
C VAL A 53 6.01 -35.69 10.90
N SER A 54 6.02 -36.82 11.62
CA SER A 54 7.15 -37.77 11.64
C SER A 54 7.69 -38.03 10.23
N VAL A 55 8.98 -37.72 9.97
CA VAL A 55 9.92 -38.44 9.06
C VAL A 55 11.19 -37.62 8.78
N ASP A 56 12.34 -38.32 8.71
CA ASP A 56 13.68 -37.85 8.34
C ASP A 56 13.75 -37.22 6.93
N TYR A 57 14.06 -35.92 6.82
CA TYR A 57 14.37 -35.28 5.53
C TYR A 57 15.67 -34.46 5.61
N LYS A 58 16.69 -34.82 4.82
CA LYS A 58 17.95 -34.07 4.68
C LYS A 58 17.84 -33.03 3.55
N VAL A 59 17.73 -31.75 3.88
CA VAL A 59 17.72 -30.64 2.90
C VAL A 59 19.16 -30.35 2.43
N LYS A 60 19.42 -30.40 1.12
CA LYS A 60 20.68 -29.91 0.50
C LYS A 60 20.45 -28.51 -0.07
N PHE A 61 21.21 -27.52 0.39
CA PHE A 61 21.17 -26.14 -0.14
C PHE A 61 21.79 -26.09 -1.55
N LYS A 62 21.10 -25.48 -2.52
CA LYS A 62 21.64 -25.27 -3.87
C LYS A 62 22.15 -23.83 -4.03
N VAL A 63 23.27 -23.67 -4.73
CA VAL A 63 23.97 -22.39 -5.01
C VAL A 63 23.05 -21.25 -5.49
N PRO A 64 22.02 -21.46 -6.35
CA PRO A 64 21.13 -20.37 -6.78
C PRO A 64 20.30 -19.76 -5.64
N THR A 65 19.96 -20.55 -4.62
CA THR A 65 19.21 -20.10 -3.44
C THR A 65 20.08 -19.22 -2.55
N ILE A 66 21.37 -19.54 -2.46
CA ILE A 66 22.38 -18.74 -1.76
C ILE A 66 22.61 -17.42 -2.50
N LEU A 67 22.73 -17.46 -3.82
CA LEU A 67 22.89 -16.25 -4.65
C LEU A 67 21.68 -15.33 -4.59
N LEU A 68 20.44 -15.87 -4.61
CA LEU A 68 19.24 -15.06 -4.46
C LEU A 68 19.13 -14.44 -3.06
N ALA A 69 19.49 -15.20 -2.01
CA ALA A 69 19.56 -14.66 -0.66
C ALA A 69 20.60 -13.54 -0.57
N ILE A 70 21.78 -13.69 -1.20
CA ILE A 70 22.80 -12.64 -1.27
C ILE A 70 22.29 -11.41 -2.04
N CYS A 71 21.64 -11.59 -3.18
CA CYS A 71 21.08 -10.48 -3.97
C CYS A 71 19.96 -9.75 -3.22
N LEU A 72 19.05 -10.47 -2.56
CA LEU A 72 17.99 -9.91 -1.73
C LEU A 72 18.56 -9.17 -0.52
N SER A 73 19.61 -9.72 0.09
CA SER A 73 20.35 -9.06 1.18
C SER A 73 21.01 -7.78 0.68
N LEU A 74 21.77 -7.80 -0.42
CA LEU A 74 22.44 -6.61 -0.98
C LEU A 74 21.43 -5.52 -1.38
N LEU A 75 20.32 -5.93 -2.00
CA LEU A 75 19.24 -5.02 -2.36
C LEU A 75 18.67 -4.40 -1.08
N PHE A 76 18.30 -5.20 -0.07
CA PHE A 76 17.74 -4.70 1.18
C PHE A 76 18.71 -3.80 1.95
N THR A 77 20.01 -4.12 1.98
CA THR A 77 21.04 -3.23 2.56
C THR A 77 21.05 -1.88 1.86
N SER A 78 20.83 -1.83 0.54
CA SER A 78 20.71 -0.57 -0.23
C SER A 78 19.39 0.19 0.02
N ILE A 79 18.25 -0.50 0.17
CA ILE A 79 16.96 0.13 0.48
C ILE A 79 16.97 0.73 1.90
N PHE A 80 17.52 -0.03 2.85
CA PHE A 80 17.48 0.33 4.26
C PHE A 80 18.52 1.40 4.63
N SER A 81 19.68 1.41 3.97
CA SER A 81 20.64 2.52 4.08
C SER A 81 20.06 3.85 3.56
N VAL A 82 19.18 3.80 2.57
CA VAL A 82 18.43 4.97 2.07
C VAL A 82 17.28 5.38 3.00
N ALA A 83 16.57 4.43 3.61
CA ALA A 83 15.50 4.70 4.57
C ALA A 83 16.01 5.28 5.91
N HIS A 84 17.26 5.03 6.29
CA HIS A 84 17.82 5.47 7.58
C HIS A 84 18.73 6.71 7.51
N LEU A 85 19.03 7.21 6.31
CA LEU A 85 19.43 8.62 6.14
C LEU A 85 18.30 9.58 6.58
N GLN A 86 17.07 9.10 6.72
CA GLN A 86 15.87 9.90 6.98
C GLN A 86 15.48 10.02 8.46
N ASN A 87 15.81 9.02 9.29
CA ASN A 87 15.37 8.97 10.69
C ASN A 87 16.29 9.75 11.65
N LEU A 88 17.06 10.71 11.13
CA LEU A 88 17.78 11.68 11.95
C LEU A 88 16.86 12.77 12.51
N ASN A 89 15.61 12.85 12.02
CA ASN A 89 14.69 13.95 12.29
C ASN A 89 13.62 13.60 13.34
N GLU A 90 13.98 12.97 14.46
CA GLU A 90 13.13 13.11 15.65
C GLU A 90 13.27 14.55 16.14
N THR A 91 12.20 15.34 16.04
CA THR A 91 12.15 16.68 16.61
C THR A 91 12.35 16.57 18.12
N LYS A 92 13.48 17.04 18.63
CA LYS A 92 13.69 17.20 20.08
C LYS A 92 13.40 18.63 20.46
N ASN A 93 12.78 18.82 21.62
CA ASN A 93 12.77 20.12 22.28
C ASN A 93 14.22 20.45 22.69
N VAL A 94 14.80 21.45 22.04
CA VAL A 94 16.11 21.99 22.34
C VAL A 94 15.90 23.31 23.08
N ALA A 95 16.42 23.39 24.30
CA ALA A 95 16.43 24.65 25.05
C ALA A 95 17.60 25.51 24.56
N VAL A 96 17.29 26.70 24.07
CA VAL A 96 18.26 27.71 23.65
C VAL A 96 18.21 28.87 24.64
N GLU A 97 19.35 29.20 25.22
CA GLU A 97 19.54 30.31 26.15
C GLU A 97 20.63 31.25 25.64
N ILE A 98 20.32 32.54 25.51
CA ILE A 98 21.28 33.58 25.12
C ILE A 98 21.35 34.60 26.27
N THR A 99 22.50 34.67 26.93
CA THR A 99 22.72 35.56 28.09
C THR A 99 23.83 36.57 27.77
N PRO A 100 23.51 37.87 27.63
CA PRO A 100 24.52 38.93 27.55
C PRO A 100 25.36 38.93 28.83
N LEU A 101 26.67 39.11 28.71
CA LEU A 101 27.57 39.18 29.87
C LEU A 101 27.96 40.64 30.16
N PRO A 102 28.10 41.02 31.44
CA PRO A 102 28.58 42.36 31.81
C PRO A 102 30.06 42.58 31.45
N GLU A 103 30.81 41.49 31.28
CA GLU A 103 32.19 41.52 30.83
C GLU A 103 32.27 41.78 29.32
N LYS A 104 33.12 42.71 28.90
CA LYS A 104 33.41 43.01 27.49
C LYS A 104 34.90 42.89 27.19
N ASN A 105 35.25 42.79 25.91
CA ASN A 105 36.63 42.92 25.48
C ASN A 105 37.19 44.28 25.91
N ILE A 106 38.46 44.34 26.32
CA ILE A 106 39.11 45.59 26.78
C ILE A 106 39.09 46.69 25.71
N ASN A 107 39.08 46.30 24.43
CA ASN A 107 39.04 47.20 23.30
C ASN A 107 37.62 47.56 22.84
N SER A 108 36.58 46.93 23.41
CA SER A 108 35.20 47.18 23.01
C SER A 108 34.64 48.46 23.62
N LYS A 109 33.95 49.26 22.79
CA LYS A 109 33.33 50.54 23.20
C LYS A 109 32.11 50.34 24.08
N SER A 110 31.41 49.20 23.97
CA SER A 110 30.21 48.89 24.74
C SER A 110 30.10 47.38 25.01
N ASN A 111 28.99 46.93 25.60
CA ASN A 111 28.66 45.54 25.85
C ASN A 111 27.45 45.06 25.02
N GLU A 112 27.21 45.68 23.86
CA GLU A 112 26.01 45.41 23.07
C GLU A 112 26.01 43.99 22.50
N VAL A 113 24.84 43.34 22.49
CA VAL A 113 24.64 42.04 21.86
C VAL A 113 23.54 42.16 20.82
N TRP A 114 23.89 41.88 19.56
CA TRP A 114 22.98 41.93 18.42
C TRP A 114 22.74 40.53 17.88
N VAL A 115 21.53 40.00 18.03
CA VAL A 115 21.10 38.74 17.40
C VAL A 115 20.54 39.06 16.03
N LYS A 116 21.27 38.67 14.99
CA LYS A 116 20.93 38.94 13.59
C LYS A 116 19.90 37.96 13.06
N LYS A 117 20.07 36.68 13.35
CA LYS A 117 19.27 35.59 12.77
C LYS A 117 19.33 34.35 13.66
N ILE A 118 18.20 33.67 13.80
CA ILE A 118 18.12 32.31 14.35
C ILE A 118 17.53 31.42 13.27
N SER A 119 18.18 30.30 12.98
CA SER A 119 17.71 29.31 12.02
C SER A 119 17.56 27.94 12.66
N VAL A 120 16.44 27.28 12.42
CA VAL A 120 16.19 25.89 12.80
C VAL A 120 15.98 25.10 11.52
N ASP A 121 16.77 24.04 11.33
CA ASP A 121 16.68 23.13 10.19
C ASP A 121 16.67 23.86 8.83
N GLY A 122 17.49 24.92 8.71
CA GLY A 122 17.61 25.74 7.51
C GLY A 122 16.54 26.82 7.31
N LYS A 123 15.53 26.93 8.20
CA LYS A 123 14.51 28.00 8.17
C LYS A 123 14.80 29.09 9.19
N GLU A 124 14.70 30.34 8.78
CA GLU A 124 14.85 31.52 9.65
C GLU A 124 13.58 31.75 10.49
N LEU A 125 13.77 31.95 11.79
CA LEU A 125 12.68 32.30 12.70
C LEU A 125 12.42 33.82 12.64
N ASP A 126 11.14 34.20 12.74
CA ASP A 126 10.75 35.60 12.85
C ASP A 126 10.99 36.12 14.26
N LEU A 127 12.12 36.80 14.46
CA LEU A 127 12.56 37.34 15.74
C LEU A 127 11.59 38.37 16.35
N LEU A 128 10.73 39.02 15.54
CA LEU A 128 9.72 39.96 16.05
C LEU A 128 8.60 39.25 16.80
N SER A 129 8.26 38.03 16.36
CA SER A 129 7.18 37.21 16.91
C SER A 129 7.60 36.38 18.13
N MET A 130 8.89 36.37 18.48
CA MET A 130 9.42 35.58 19.58
C MET A 130 9.34 36.36 20.91
N ASP A 131 8.98 35.67 21.98
CA ASP A 131 8.97 36.24 23.33
C ASP A 131 10.39 36.70 23.70
N HIS A 132 10.51 37.98 24.04
CA HIS A 132 11.72 38.62 24.54
C HIS A 132 11.39 39.36 25.83
N ASN A 133 12.13 39.07 26.90
CA ASN A 133 11.97 39.68 28.23
C ASN A 133 13.19 40.56 28.54
N GLY A 134 13.09 41.47 29.50
CA GLY A 134 14.21 42.31 29.94
C GLY A 134 14.49 43.50 29.00
N ASP A 135 15.73 43.99 28.98
CA ASP A 135 16.15 45.17 28.19
C ASP A 135 16.50 44.83 26.71
N TRP A 136 15.81 43.84 26.12
CA TRP A 136 15.95 43.49 24.70
C TRP A 136 15.00 44.31 23.82
N HIS A 137 15.52 44.91 22.76
CA HIS A 137 14.77 45.76 21.84
C HIS A 137 14.90 45.29 20.39
N PHE A 138 13.77 45.26 19.67
CA PHE A 138 13.77 44.96 18.24
C PHE A 138 14.13 46.21 17.43
N LYS A 139 15.23 46.17 16.68
CA LYS A 139 15.73 47.29 15.87
C LYS A 139 16.39 46.79 14.58
N ASN A 140 16.03 47.38 13.45
CA ASN A 140 16.58 47.03 12.13
C ASN A 140 16.49 45.52 11.79
N ASN A 141 15.36 44.88 12.10
CA ASN A 141 15.12 43.44 11.94
C ASN A 141 16.05 42.54 12.80
N MET A 142 16.60 43.06 13.89
CA MET A 142 17.50 42.33 14.80
C MET A 142 17.09 42.58 16.26
N LEU A 143 17.47 41.67 17.16
CA LEU A 143 17.32 41.87 18.59
C LEU A 143 18.59 42.48 19.17
N LEU A 144 18.46 43.59 19.89
CA LEU A 144 19.53 44.35 20.52
C LEU A 144 19.38 44.30 22.05
N HIS A 145 20.46 43.97 22.74
CA HIS A 145 20.64 44.22 24.17
C HIS A 145 21.79 45.20 24.39
N ASN A 146 21.57 46.24 25.20
CA ASN A 146 22.55 47.29 25.46
C ASN A 146 22.58 47.76 26.93
N SER A 147 22.14 46.92 27.87
CA SER A 147 22.08 47.26 29.30
C SER A 147 23.19 46.57 30.10
N SER A 148 23.48 47.10 31.29
CA SER A 148 24.45 46.51 32.23
C SER A 148 23.81 45.45 33.15
N LYS A 149 22.54 45.09 32.95
CA LYS A 149 21.82 44.16 33.83
C LYS A 149 22.22 42.72 33.53
N ILE A 150 22.38 41.93 34.59
CA ILE A 150 22.96 40.57 34.53
C ILE A 150 21.89 39.49 34.29
N ASP A 151 20.60 39.81 34.41
CA ASP A 151 19.50 38.82 34.45
C ASP A 151 18.50 38.95 33.28
N ASP A 152 18.99 39.31 32.08
CA ASP A 152 18.21 39.50 30.86
C ASP A 152 18.47 38.39 29.82
N ALA A 153 18.36 37.11 30.22
CA ALA A 153 18.58 35.99 29.30
C ALA A 153 17.35 35.74 28.39
N LEU A 154 17.58 35.58 27.09
CA LEU A 154 16.56 35.06 26.16
C LEU A 154 16.51 33.54 26.26
N LYS A 155 15.32 32.98 26.45
CA LYS A 155 15.09 31.54 26.62
C LYS A 155 13.99 31.05 25.69
N TRP A 156 14.31 30.09 24.84
CA TRP A 156 13.35 29.48 23.94
C TRP A 156 13.46 27.96 23.97
N ASN A 157 12.32 27.28 23.87
CA ASN A 157 12.26 25.85 23.61
C ASN A 157 11.89 25.66 22.14
N LEU A 158 12.86 25.22 21.34
CA LEU A 158 12.71 25.06 19.90
C LEU A 158 12.57 23.57 19.56
N ASN A 159 11.65 23.24 18.65
CA ASN A 159 11.55 21.89 18.09
C ASN A 159 12.57 21.75 16.94
N VAL A 160 13.61 20.94 17.13
CA VAL A 160 14.74 20.84 16.20
C VAL A 160 14.89 19.40 15.74
N SER A 161 14.94 19.20 14.42
CA SER A 161 15.11 17.88 13.80
C SER A 161 16.55 17.61 13.36
N GLY A 162 17.32 18.64 13.00
CA GLY A 162 18.68 18.52 12.45
C GLY A 162 19.70 19.48 13.06
N GLU A 163 19.50 20.79 12.90
CA GLU A 163 20.46 21.82 13.35
C GLU A 163 19.79 23.10 13.88
N VAL A 164 20.40 23.71 14.90
CA VAL A 164 20.11 25.10 15.30
C VAL A 164 21.32 25.95 14.97
N GLY A 165 21.09 27.07 14.29
CA GLY A 165 22.07 28.10 13.99
C GLY A 165 21.66 29.44 14.60
N ILE A 166 22.58 30.14 15.24
CA ILE A 166 22.39 31.49 15.78
C ILE A 166 23.49 32.38 15.20
N GLN A 167 23.11 33.52 14.63
CA GLN A 167 24.02 34.51 14.08
C GLN A 167 23.97 35.81 14.89
N PHE A 168 25.14 36.28 15.28
CA PHE A 168 25.34 37.55 15.96
C PHE A 168 26.03 38.56 15.04
N VAL A 169 25.75 39.84 15.24
CA VAL A 169 26.58 40.91 14.67
C VAL A 169 27.78 41.14 15.59
N SER A 170 28.96 41.24 14.99
CA SER A 170 30.23 41.45 15.69
C SER A 170 30.86 42.74 15.17
N HIS A 171 31.06 43.72 16.06
CA HIS A 171 31.62 45.04 15.75
C HIS A 171 32.29 45.68 16.98
N ASP A 172 32.75 46.93 16.85
CA ASP A 172 33.59 47.63 17.83
C ASP A 172 32.86 48.04 19.12
N TRP A 173 31.54 47.87 19.18
CA TRP A 173 30.72 48.09 20.39
C TRP A 173 30.18 46.79 20.99
N SER A 174 30.50 45.63 20.40
CA SER A 174 29.93 44.36 20.84
C SER A 174 30.54 43.83 22.13
N GLY A 175 29.72 43.27 23.01
CA GLY A 175 30.11 42.63 24.28
C GLY A 175 30.38 41.13 24.16
N LYS A 176 30.49 40.45 25.30
CA LYS A 176 30.51 38.99 25.35
C LYS A 176 29.10 38.44 25.56
N VAL A 177 28.82 37.27 24.99
CA VAL A 177 27.55 36.56 25.15
C VAL A 177 27.80 35.11 25.54
N LYS A 178 27.01 34.60 26.49
CA LYS A 178 26.94 33.17 26.80
C LYS A 178 25.79 32.56 26.01
N VAL A 179 26.07 31.51 25.24
CA VAL A 179 25.09 30.77 24.45
C VAL A 179 25.01 29.35 25.00
N GLY A 180 23.85 28.99 25.53
CA GLY A 180 23.50 27.64 25.97
C GLY A 180 22.59 26.96 24.94
N ILE A 181 22.98 25.78 24.46
CA ILE A 181 22.11 24.92 23.63
C ILE A 181 22.06 23.56 24.34
N ASN A 182 20.93 23.23 24.98
CA ASN A 182 20.80 22.11 25.92
C ASN A 182 21.83 22.15 27.07
N ASN A 183 22.74 21.16 27.15
CA ASN A 183 23.73 21.02 28.23
C ASN A 183 25.12 21.56 27.85
N THR A 184 25.27 22.16 26.67
CA THR A 184 26.52 22.80 26.24
C THR A 184 26.38 24.30 26.38
N GLU A 185 27.31 24.91 27.12
CA GLU A 185 27.43 26.36 27.24
C GLU A 185 28.76 26.80 26.62
N GLN A 186 28.72 27.91 25.89
CA GLN A 186 29.94 28.56 25.40
C GLN A 186 29.83 30.07 25.56
N VAL A 187 30.94 30.70 25.95
CA VAL A 187 31.06 32.16 26.00
C VAL A 187 31.79 32.63 24.76
N ILE A 188 31.20 33.60 24.08
CA ILE A 188 31.68 34.14 22.81
C ILE A 188 31.95 35.62 22.99
N ASP A 189 33.15 36.05 22.62
CA ASP A 189 33.50 37.47 22.51
C ASP A 189 33.10 37.97 21.11
N LEU A 190 32.12 38.87 21.05
CA LEU A 190 31.61 39.39 19.78
C LEU A 190 32.37 40.64 19.32
N TYR A 191 33.40 41.11 20.03
CA TYR A 191 34.18 42.27 19.61
C TYR A 191 34.93 42.02 18.29
N ASN A 192 34.81 42.95 17.36
CA ASN A 192 35.63 42.99 16.15
C ASN A 192 35.80 44.44 15.66
N GLU A 193 37.01 44.82 15.21
CA GLU A 193 37.30 46.18 14.71
C GLU A 193 36.49 46.54 13.46
N HIS A 194 36.06 45.52 12.70
CA HIS A 194 35.21 45.66 11.53
C HIS A 194 33.92 44.87 11.70
N GLN A 195 32.82 45.41 11.18
CA GLN A 195 31.51 44.76 11.28
C GLN A 195 31.51 43.43 10.51
N THR A 196 31.29 42.34 11.23
CA THR A 196 31.22 40.96 10.73
C THR A 196 30.07 40.22 11.40
N THR A 197 29.93 38.92 11.13
CA THR A 197 28.93 38.05 11.76
C THR A 197 29.58 36.82 12.34
N VAL A 198 29.21 36.47 13.57
CA VAL A 198 29.65 35.24 14.26
C VAL A 198 28.49 34.27 14.28
N SER A 199 28.71 33.04 13.84
CA SER A 199 27.68 32.00 13.79
C SER A 199 27.99 30.87 14.76
N VAL A 200 26.98 30.44 15.50
CA VAL A 200 27.01 29.29 16.42
C VAL A 200 26.05 28.25 15.90
N SER A 201 26.50 27.01 15.73
CA SER A 201 25.64 25.90 15.31
C SER A 201 25.92 24.63 16.10
N GLU A 202 24.86 23.93 16.51
CA GLU A 202 24.96 22.60 17.12
C GLU A 202 24.27 21.56 16.21
N GLN A 203 24.97 20.45 15.95
CA GLN A 203 24.47 19.35 15.11
C GLN A 203 24.13 18.13 15.97
N ASN A 204 22.91 17.60 15.81
CA ASN A 204 22.46 16.42 16.53
C ASN A 204 23.12 15.14 15.96
N LYS A 205 24.22 14.65 16.56
CA LYS A 205 24.92 13.44 16.09
C LYS A 205 24.38 12.17 16.77
N ILE A 206 23.65 11.32 16.04
CA ILE A 206 23.07 10.05 16.55
C ILE A 206 23.83 8.83 16.00
N ARG A 207 24.34 7.98 16.91
CA ARG A 207 25.18 6.78 16.68
C ARG A 207 24.38 5.45 16.70
N TRP A 208 23.09 5.47 16.34
CA TRP A 208 22.12 4.36 16.52
C TRP A 208 21.81 3.55 15.24
N VAL A 209 22.43 3.91 14.12
CA VAL A 209 22.12 3.43 12.76
C VAL A 209 22.46 1.94 12.54
N SER A 210 23.37 1.32 13.29
CA SER A 210 23.86 -0.03 12.99
C SER A 210 23.04 -1.17 13.59
N VAL A 211 22.30 -0.95 14.67
CA VAL A 211 21.61 -2.03 15.40
C VAL A 211 20.24 -2.32 14.79
N PHE A 212 19.44 -1.30 14.49
CA PHE A 212 18.08 -1.46 13.92
C PHE A 212 18.06 -1.99 12.48
N ASN A 213 19.08 -1.66 11.67
CA ASN A 213 19.26 -2.23 10.33
C ASN A 213 19.42 -3.75 10.36
N LEU A 214 20.03 -4.28 11.43
CA LEU A 214 20.22 -5.70 11.64
C LEU A 214 18.89 -6.38 11.98
N GLU A 215 18.06 -5.76 12.83
CA GLU A 215 16.79 -6.34 13.29
C GLU A 215 15.75 -6.45 12.16
N ALA A 216 15.60 -5.40 11.35
CA ALA A 216 14.68 -5.41 10.21
C ALA A 216 15.12 -6.40 9.11
N ALA A 217 16.42 -6.47 8.84
CA ALA A 217 16.97 -7.47 7.92
C ALA A 217 16.76 -8.89 8.44
N LEU A 218 16.93 -9.12 9.75
CA LEU A 218 16.66 -10.41 10.40
C LEU A 218 15.18 -10.79 10.33
N VAL A 219 14.25 -9.88 10.61
CA VAL A 219 12.80 -10.11 10.48
C VAL A 219 12.43 -10.45 9.03
N PHE A 220 12.98 -9.75 8.04
CA PHE A 220 12.72 -10.03 6.63
C PHE A 220 13.30 -11.38 6.18
N ILE A 221 14.52 -11.73 6.60
CA ILE A 221 15.10 -13.07 6.39
C ILE A 221 14.21 -14.15 7.02
N MET A 222 13.65 -13.88 8.20
CA MET A 222 12.72 -14.79 8.88
C MET A 222 11.39 -14.93 8.13
N LEU A 223 10.86 -13.85 7.56
CA LEU A 223 9.65 -13.89 6.71
C LEU A 223 9.90 -14.64 5.39
N LEU A 224 11.05 -14.45 4.75
CA LEU A 224 11.46 -15.22 3.57
C LEU A 224 11.62 -16.70 3.90
N TYR A 225 12.18 -17.02 5.07
CA TYR A 225 12.30 -18.39 5.56
C TYR A 225 10.93 -19.02 5.87
N LEU A 226 10.01 -18.27 6.48
CA LEU A 226 8.63 -18.71 6.73
C LEU A 226 7.88 -18.93 5.41
N PHE A 227 8.02 -18.02 4.45
CA PHE A 227 7.45 -18.14 3.11
C PHE A 227 7.98 -19.38 2.38
N TYR A 228 9.29 -19.61 2.44
CA TYR A 228 9.90 -20.85 1.94
C TYR A 228 9.29 -22.10 2.60
N LYS A 229 9.11 -22.12 3.92
CA LYS A 229 8.49 -23.24 4.64
C LYS A 229 7.02 -23.45 4.25
N ILE A 230 6.24 -22.39 4.07
CA ILE A 230 4.84 -22.46 3.60
C ILE A 230 4.78 -23.04 2.19
N LEU A 231 5.66 -22.60 1.29
CA LEU A 231 5.70 -23.14 -0.08
C LEU A 231 6.18 -24.59 -0.13
N VAL A 232 7.13 -24.98 0.71
CA VAL A 232 7.52 -26.40 0.87
C VAL A 232 6.37 -27.23 1.41
N PHE A 233 5.58 -26.70 2.36
CA PHE A 233 4.39 -27.36 2.88
C PHE A 233 3.31 -27.53 1.80
N ILE A 234 3.03 -26.49 1.01
CA ILE A 234 2.08 -26.55 -0.12
C ILE A 234 2.58 -27.56 -1.16
N GLN A 235 3.86 -27.54 -1.50
CA GLN A 235 4.48 -28.50 -2.42
C GLN A 235 4.28 -29.94 -1.92
N TYR A 236 4.55 -30.22 -0.64
CA TYR A 236 4.37 -31.54 -0.04
C TYR A 236 2.90 -32.00 -0.07
N GLN A 237 1.97 -31.09 0.20
CA GLN A 237 0.52 -31.38 0.13
C GLN A 237 0.01 -31.65 -1.29
N MET A 238 0.73 -31.18 -2.31
CA MET A 238 0.40 -31.33 -3.72
C MET A 238 1.18 -32.45 -4.41
N SER A 239 2.30 -32.91 -3.86
CA SER A 239 3.14 -33.93 -4.47
C SER A 239 2.71 -35.34 -4.06
N GLY A 240 1.92 -35.99 -4.91
CA GLY A 240 1.90 -37.45 -5.03
C GLY A 240 3.04 -38.00 -5.90
N SER A 241 4.03 -37.17 -6.28
CA SER A 241 5.20 -37.60 -7.08
C SER A 241 6.43 -36.70 -6.85
N PRO A 242 7.68 -37.20 -7.01
CA PRO A 242 8.86 -36.62 -6.37
C PRO A 242 9.66 -35.57 -7.17
N LYS A 243 9.16 -34.97 -8.27
CA LYS A 243 10.04 -34.21 -9.19
C LYS A 243 9.62 -32.79 -9.60
N PHE A 244 8.49 -32.24 -9.16
CA PHE A 244 8.10 -30.87 -9.53
C PHE A 244 8.33 -29.89 -8.37
N VAL A 245 9.43 -29.13 -8.42
CA VAL A 245 9.79 -28.14 -7.38
C VAL A 245 9.09 -26.82 -7.68
N TRP A 246 7.90 -26.63 -7.10
CA TRP A 246 7.10 -25.43 -7.27
C TRP A 246 7.81 -24.16 -6.80
N PHE A 247 8.52 -24.23 -5.67
CA PHE A 247 9.19 -23.07 -5.09
C PHE A 247 10.20 -22.42 -6.04
N GLU A 248 11.14 -23.20 -6.60
CA GLU A 248 12.17 -22.71 -7.51
C GLU A 248 11.54 -22.03 -8.74
N LYS A 249 10.42 -22.56 -9.25
CA LYS A 249 9.71 -22.01 -10.41
C LYS A 249 8.90 -20.77 -10.08
N VAL A 250 8.20 -20.77 -8.95
CA VAL A 250 7.46 -19.59 -8.45
C VAL A 250 8.43 -18.41 -8.35
N VAL A 251 9.55 -18.62 -7.67
CA VAL A 251 10.59 -17.61 -7.50
C VAL A 251 11.17 -17.16 -8.84
N LEU A 252 11.53 -18.09 -9.74
CA LEU A 252 12.08 -17.76 -11.05
C LEU A 252 11.13 -16.87 -11.86
N TYR A 253 9.84 -17.20 -11.90
CA TYR A 253 8.87 -16.47 -12.71
C TYR A 253 8.36 -15.19 -12.07
N SER A 254 8.44 -15.04 -10.75
CA SER A 254 8.15 -13.79 -10.06
C SER A 254 9.35 -12.83 -10.02
N LEU A 255 10.57 -13.31 -10.27
CA LEU A 255 11.80 -12.53 -10.17
C LEU A 255 11.78 -11.22 -10.98
N PRO A 256 11.34 -11.19 -12.26
CA PRO A 256 11.26 -9.93 -13.01
C PRO A 256 10.35 -8.89 -12.33
N SER A 257 9.15 -9.29 -11.91
CA SER A 257 8.21 -8.40 -11.24
C SER A 257 8.71 -7.98 -9.86
N MET A 258 9.40 -8.86 -9.14
CA MET A 258 10.01 -8.54 -7.86
C MET A 258 11.06 -7.44 -8.01
N ILE A 259 11.95 -7.56 -9.00
CA ILE A 259 12.98 -6.53 -9.28
C ILE A 259 12.30 -5.19 -9.61
N SER A 260 11.30 -5.21 -10.50
CA SER A 260 10.57 -4.01 -10.90
C SER A 260 9.85 -3.36 -9.71
N ILE A 261 9.02 -4.10 -8.98
CA ILE A 261 8.30 -3.58 -7.81
C ILE A 261 9.26 -3.06 -6.75
N CYS A 262 10.34 -3.79 -6.44
CA CYS A 262 11.31 -3.33 -5.44
C CYS A 262 11.99 -2.03 -5.87
N PHE A 263 12.35 -1.87 -7.15
CA PHE A 263 12.91 -0.62 -7.65
C PHE A 263 11.96 0.57 -7.39
N TYR A 264 10.69 0.45 -7.80
CA TYR A 264 9.70 1.50 -7.57
C TYR A 264 9.43 1.72 -6.07
N TRP A 265 9.39 0.65 -5.27
CA TRP A 265 9.16 0.76 -3.84
C TRP A 265 10.30 1.51 -3.12
N ILE A 266 11.55 1.35 -3.56
CA ILE A 266 12.69 2.14 -3.04
C ILE A 266 12.46 3.61 -3.34
N VAL A 267 12.10 3.94 -4.58
CA VAL A 267 11.90 5.33 -5.03
C VAL A 267 10.75 6.00 -4.28
N TYR A 268 9.65 5.27 -4.05
CA TYR A 268 8.45 5.75 -3.36
C TYR A 268 8.31 5.22 -1.94
N PHE A 269 9.43 4.94 -1.26
CA PHE A 269 9.39 4.48 0.13
C PHE A 269 8.69 5.51 1.03
N PRO A 270 7.91 5.12 2.07
CA PRO A 270 7.58 3.76 2.51
C PRO A 270 6.48 3.06 1.69
N GLY A 271 5.83 3.77 0.78
CA GLY A 271 4.73 3.31 -0.05
C GLY A 271 3.90 4.51 -0.52
N LEU A 272 2.86 4.24 -1.30
CA LEU A 272 1.92 5.26 -1.78
C LEU A 272 0.62 5.19 -0.99
N MET A 273 0.06 6.33 -0.60
CA MET A 273 -1.13 6.39 0.24
C MET A 273 -2.10 7.46 -0.20
N SER A 274 -3.32 7.01 -0.51
CA SER A 274 -4.40 7.89 -0.94
C SER A 274 -5.28 8.35 0.19
N ALA A 275 -6.18 9.30 -0.05
CA ALA A 275 -7.27 9.61 0.87
C ALA A 275 -7.95 8.33 1.44
N ASP A 276 -8.25 7.33 0.60
CA ASP A 276 -8.76 6.01 1.06
C ASP A 276 -7.78 5.31 2.03
N SER A 277 -6.50 5.33 1.71
CA SER A 277 -5.44 4.66 2.48
C SER A 277 -5.18 5.36 3.81
N ILE A 278 -5.15 6.70 3.81
CA ILE A 278 -5.06 7.56 4.99
C ILE A 278 -6.28 7.34 5.88
N ASN A 279 -7.48 7.29 5.30
CA ASN A 279 -8.71 6.99 6.03
C ASN A 279 -8.62 5.63 6.73
N GLN A 280 -8.27 4.56 6.01
CA GLN A 280 -8.12 3.23 6.62
C GLN A 280 -6.99 3.19 7.66
N TRP A 281 -5.90 3.96 7.47
CA TRP A 281 -4.84 4.09 8.46
C TRP A 281 -5.38 4.70 9.76
N GLY A 282 -6.07 5.85 9.65
CA GLY A 282 -6.74 6.51 10.76
C GLY A 282 -7.72 5.59 11.50
N GLN A 283 -8.52 4.81 10.78
CA GLN A 283 -9.50 3.88 11.38
C GLN A 283 -8.86 2.88 12.34
N PHE A 284 -7.75 2.22 11.96
CA PHE A 284 -7.13 1.23 12.84
C PHE A 284 -6.23 1.84 13.92
N THR A 285 -5.72 3.05 13.72
CA THR A 285 -4.96 3.74 14.76
C THR A 285 -5.87 4.31 15.83
N SER A 286 -7.05 4.80 15.46
CA SER A 286 -8.04 5.36 16.40
C SER A 286 -9.10 4.36 16.87
N PHE A 287 -9.12 3.14 16.30
CA PHE A 287 -10.17 2.13 16.53
C PHE A 287 -11.60 2.64 16.26
N ASN A 288 -11.76 3.58 15.32
CA ASN A 288 -13.05 4.13 14.89
C ASN A 288 -13.34 3.64 13.47
N PHE A 289 -13.93 2.45 13.37
CA PHE A 289 -14.15 1.79 12.09
C PHE A 289 -15.47 2.24 11.44
N ASN A 290 -15.45 2.33 10.11
CA ASN A 290 -16.65 2.50 9.30
C ASN A 290 -16.61 1.55 8.10
N ASN A 291 -17.77 1.35 7.48
CA ASN A 291 -17.92 0.45 6.35
C ASN A 291 -17.87 1.17 4.98
N ASN A 292 -17.29 2.37 4.90
CA ASN A 292 -17.04 3.02 3.60
C ASN A 292 -16.02 2.24 2.77
N HIS A 293 -15.13 1.52 3.48
CA HIS A 293 -14.23 0.53 2.90
C HIS A 293 -14.35 -0.79 3.68
N PRO A 294 -14.04 -1.94 3.04
CA PRO A 294 -14.15 -3.22 3.72
C PRO A 294 -13.21 -3.35 4.91
N VAL A 295 -13.78 -3.65 6.08
CA VAL A 295 -13.07 -3.74 7.37
C VAL A 295 -11.92 -4.77 7.33
N ILE A 296 -12.06 -5.83 6.54
CA ILE A 296 -11.02 -6.88 6.43
C ILE A 296 -9.69 -6.32 5.93
N HIS A 297 -9.71 -5.37 5.00
CA HIS A 297 -8.48 -4.72 4.55
C HIS A 297 -7.87 -3.83 5.64
N THR A 298 -8.71 -3.09 6.37
CA THR A 298 -8.28 -2.27 7.50
C THR A 298 -7.62 -3.12 8.59
N LEU A 299 -8.21 -4.28 8.91
CA LEU A 299 -7.66 -5.24 9.88
C LEU A 299 -6.38 -5.91 9.39
N PHE A 300 -6.28 -6.19 8.09
CA PHE A 300 -5.04 -6.67 7.49
C PHE A 300 -3.91 -5.64 7.71
N ASN A 301 -4.17 -4.36 7.42
CA ASN A 301 -3.21 -3.28 7.67
C ASN A 301 -2.83 -3.18 9.15
N TRP A 302 -3.81 -3.25 10.05
CA TRP A 302 -3.60 -3.26 11.50
C TRP A 302 -2.69 -4.42 11.95
N LEU A 303 -2.94 -5.62 11.45
CA LEU A 303 -2.22 -6.84 11.84
C LEU A 303 -0.75 -6.77 11.39
N VAL A 304 -0.50 -6.45 10.12
CA VAL A 304 0.87 -6.42 9.58
C VAL A 304 1.70 -5.28 10.17
N THR A 305 1.05 -4.17 10.56
CA THR A 305 1.71 -3.04 11.23
C THR A 305 2.02 -3.29 12.71
N ARG A 306 1.60 -4.42 13.29
CA ARG A 306 2.06 -4.83 14.64
C ARG A 306 3.55 -5.17 14.66
N ILE A 307 4.13 -5.53 13.51
CA ILE A 307 5.56 -5.82 13.36
C ILE A 307 6.34 -4.50 13.31
N TRP A 308 5.90 -3.57 12.47
CA TRP A 308 6.42 -2.22 12.36
C TRP A 308 5.31 -1.29 11.89
N LEU A 309 5.04 -0.24 12.65
CA LEU A 309 4.00 0.75 12.34
C LEU A 309 4.47 1.66 11.20
N SER A 310 4.47 1.13 9.98
CA SER A 310 4.89 1.83 8.77
C SER A 310 4.12 1.33 7.54
N PRO A 311 3.79 2.21 6.58
CA PRO A 311 3.18 1.81 5.31
C PRO A 311 3.99 0.72 4.58
N ALA A 312 5.31 0.70 4.79
CA ALA A 312 6.21 -0.29 4.24
C ALA A 312 5.83 -1.73 4.61
N MET A 313 5.29 -1.97 5.81
CA MET A 313 4.85 -3.32 6.20
C MET A 313 3.63 -3.78 5.41
N VAL A 314 2.72 -2.88 5.11
CA VAL A 314 1.54 -3.20 4.29
C VAL A 314 1.99 -3.54 2.86
N VAL A 315 2.85 -2.70 2.27
CA VAL A 315 3.43 -2.93 0.94
C VAL A 315 4.16 -4.26 0.88
N LEU A 316 5.02 -4.55 1.87
CA LEU A 316 5.79 -5.79 1.93
C LEU A 316 4.88 -7.02 1.83
N PHE A 317 3.87 -7.12 2.69
CA PHE A 317 3.02 -8.30 2.75
C PHE A 317 2.16 -8.43 1.48
N GLN A 318 1.54 -7.35 0.99
CA GLN A 318 0.72 -7.44 -0.22
C GLN A 318 1.56 -7.77 -1.47
N VAL A 319 2.78 -7.24 -1.58
CA VAL A 319 3.71 -7.56 -2.67
C VAL A 319 4.16 -9.02 -2.59
N VAL A 320 4.48 -9.54 -1.41
CA VAL A 320 4.83 -10.96 -1.23
C VAL A 320 3.69 -11.87 -1.69
N PHE A 321 2.45 -11.59 -1.27
CA PHE A 321 1.29 -12.37 -1.72
C PHE A 321 1.06 -12.28 -3.23
N LEU A 322 1.21 -11.08 -3.81
CA LEU A 322 1.08 -10.87 -5.25
C LEU A 322 2.14 -11.64 -6.04
N LEU A 323 3.42 -11.53 -5.64
CA LEU A 323 4.53 -12.23 -6.28
C LEU A 323 4.37 -13.74 -6.18
N ALA A 324 3.88 -14.24 -5.04
CA ALA A 324 3.54 -15.65 -4.87
C ALA A 324 2.46 -16.09 -5.85
N ALA A 325 1.38 -15.31 -6.01
CA ALA A 325 0.29 -15.60 -6.95
C ALA A 325 0.77 -15.58 -8.41
N LEU A 326 1.53 -14.54 -8.81
CA LEU A 326 2.10 -14.43 -10.15
C LEU A 326 3.04 -15.59 -10.47
N GLY A 327 4.00 -15.86 -9.59
CA GLY A 327 4.93 -16.98 -9.77
C GLY A 327 4.22 -18.33 -9.79
N LEU A 328 3.19 -18.52 -8.96
CA LEU A 328 2.37 -19.74 -8.94
C LEU A 328 1.58 -19.92 -10.23
N GLY A 329 1.00 -18.85 -10.77
CA GLY A 329 0.29 -18.87 -12.05
C GLY A 329 1.23 -19.26 -13.19
N MET A 330 2.41 -18.65 -13.26
CA MET A 330 3.42 -18.97 -14.27
C MET A 330 3.99 -20.39 -14.13
N ALA A 331 4.27 -20.85 -12.91
CA ALA A 331 4.70 -22.22 -12.64
C ALA A 331 3.61 -23.26 -12.99
N THR A 332 2.34 -22.91 -12.80
CA THR A 332 1.19 -23.73 -13.20
C THR A 332 1.15 -23.92 -14.71
N LEU A 333 1.38 -22.85 -15.46
CA LEU A 333 1.43 -22.90 -16.93
C LEU A 333 2.57 -23.79 -17.44
N GLU A 334 3.75 -23.72 -16.83
CA GLU A 334 4.85 -24.64 -17.18
C GLU A 334 4.46 -26.09 -16.92
N ARG A 335 3.81 -26.37 -15.78
CA ARG A 335 3.34 -27.71 -15.43
C ARG A 335 2.31 -28.27 -16.40
N ILE A 336 1.45 -27.41 -16.94
CA ILE A 336 0.45 -27.77 -17.96
C ILE A 336 1.11 -28.03 -19.33
N GLY A 337 2.33 -27.54 -19.54
CA GLY A 337 3.13 -27.77 -20.75
C GLY A 337 3.29 -26.53 -21.64
N VAL A 338 3.01 -25.33 -21.13
CA VAL A 338 3.39 -24.08 -21.81
C VAL A 338 4.91 -24.00 -21.87
N LYS A 339 5.46 -23.66 -23.05
CA LYS A 339 6.92 -23.56 -23.23
C LYS A 339 7.49 -22.47 -22.32
N LYS A 340 8.56 -22.80 -21.59
CA LYS A 340 9.27 -21.91 -20.67
C LYS A 340 9.60 -20.53 -21.25
N GLY A 341 9.99 -20.47 -22.54
CA GLY A 341 10.29 -19.20 -23.21
C GLY A 341 9.11 -18.23 -23.25
N TYR A 342 7.88 -18.71 -23.51
CA TYR A 342 6.69 -17.87 -23.50
C TYR A 342 6.32 -17.41 -22.09
N ILE A 343 6.54 -18.26 -21.08
CA ILE A 343 6.31 -17.90 -19.68
C ILE A 343 7.29 -16.82 -19.23
N LEU A 344 8.58 -16.99 -19.52
CA LEU A 344 9.60 -15.97 -19.20
C LEU A 344 9.31 -14.64 -19.92
N LEU A 345 8.95 -14.68 -21.21
CA LEU A 345 8.55 -13.49 -21.94
C LEU A 345 7.36 -12.80 -21.27
N ALA A 346 6.31 -13.54 -20.92
CA ALA A 346 5.15 -12.99 -20.23
C ALA A 346 5.50 -12.41 -18.85
N SER A 347 6.36 -13.09 -18.08
CA SER A 347 6.88 -12.57 -16.80
C SER A 347 7.62 -11.25 -16.96
N VAL A 348 8.49 -11.14 -17.98
CA VAL A 348 9.23 -9.90 -18.26
C VAL A 348 8.30 -8.79 -18.72
N VAL A 349 7.40 -9.05 -19.69
CA VAL A 349 6.42 -8.06 -20.16
C VAL A 349 5.55 -7.58 -19.00
N THR A 350 5.07 -8.49 -18.15
CA THR A 350 4.28 -8.17 -16.95
C THR A 350 5.07 -7.27 -15.99
N ALA A 351 6.38 -7.52 -15.82
CA ALA A 351 7.23 -6.71 -14.95
C ALA A 351 7.56 -5.32 -15.52
N LEU A 352 7.56 -5.16 -16.84
CA LEU A 352 7.82 -3.90 -17.53
C LEU A 352 6.60 -2.97 -17.55
N LEU A 353 5.39 -3.48 -17.29
CA LEU A 353 4.20 -2.65 -17.17
C LEU A 353 4.30 -1.77 -15.92
N PRO A 354 4.30 -0.42 -16.05
CA PRO A 354 4.39 0.48 -14.90
C PRO A 354 3.27 0.26 -13.87
N SER A 355 2.08 -0.12 -14.34
CA SER A 355 0.93 -0.47 -13.49
C SER A 355 1.26 -1.60 -12.51
N ASN A 356 2.04 -2.60 -12.94
CA ASN A 356 2.43 -3.76 -12.12
C ASN A 356 3.58 -3.45 -11.17
N ALA A 357 4.16 -2.25 -11.23
CA ALA A 357 5.14 -1.78 -10.26
C ALA A 357 4.53 -0.77 -9.28
N MET A 358 3.73 0.18 -9.77
CA MET A 358 3.15 1.27 -8.97
C MET A 358 1.92 0.86 -8.15
N ILE A 359 1.01 0.06 -8.72
CA ILE A 359 -0.20 -0.36 -7.98
C ILE A 359 0.16 -1.22 -6.76
N PRO A 360 1.06 -2.22 -6.83
CA PRO A 360 1.43 -3.05 -5.69
C PRO A 360 2.07 -2.31 -4.52
N ILE A 361 2.62 -1.12 -4.73
CA ILE A 361 3.23 -0.31 -3.67
C ILE A 361 2.26 0.74 -3.09
N SER A 362 1.04 0.81 -3.63
CA SER A 362 -0.04 1.62 -3.10
C SER A 362 -0.81 0.85 -2.03
N LEU A 363 -1.15 1.48 -0.90
CA LEU A 363 -1.92 0.88 0.18
C LEU A 363 -3.41 0.82 -0.17
N TRP A 364 -3.71 0.19 -1.31
CA TRP A 364 -5.04 0.02 -1.84
C TRP A 364 -5.52 -1.41 -1.63
N LYS A 365 -6.74 -1.54 -1.09
CA LYS A 365 -7.53 -2.77 -1.03
C LYS A 365 -7.61 -3.53 -2.36
N ASP A 366 -7.47 -2.79 -3.47
CA ASP A 366 -7.38 -3.28 -4.84
C ASP A 366 -6.26 -4.32 -5.05
N VAL A 367 -5.13 -4.21 -4.36
CA VAL A 367 -3.97 -5.11 -4.50
C VAL A 367 -4.26 -6.50 -3.91
N PRO A 368 -4.61 -6.65 -2.62
CA PRO A 368 -4.95 -7.97 -2.07
C PRO A 368 -6.21 -8.55 -2.71
N TYR A 369 -7.18 -7.71 -3.10
CA TYR A 369 -8.37 -8.17 -3.84
C TYR A 369 -8.03 -8.76 -5.21
N SER A 370 -7.22 -8.06 -6.01
CA SER A 370 -6.80 -8.54 -7.32
C SER A 370 -5.93 -9.80 -7.21
N THR A 371 -5.12 -9.88 -6.15
CA THR A 371 -4.35 -11.08 -5.80
C THR A 371 -5.27 -12.27 -5.46
N ALA A 372 -6.36 -12.05 -4.72
CA ALA A 372 -7.35 -13.09 -4.42
C ALA A 372 -8.08 -13.59 -5.68
N LEU A 373 -8.45 -12.69 -6.60
CA LEU A 373 -9.02 -13.06 -7.90
C LEU A 373 -8.03 -13.84 -8.78
N LEU A 374 -6.74 -13.48 -8.73
CA LEU A 374 -5.68 -14.23 -9.42
C LEU A 374 -5.53 -15.63 -8.84
N PHE A 375 -5.51 -15.78 -7.50
CA PHE A 375 -5.52 -17.10 -6.86
C PHE A 375 -6.76 -17.91 -7.22
N LEU A 376 -7.94 -17.29 -7.27
CA LEU A 376 -9.17 -17.96 -7.71
C LEU A 376 -9.05 -18.46 -9.16
N THR A 377 -8.52 -17.63 -10.05
CA THR A 377 -8.24 -18.00 -11.44
C THR A 377 -7.29 -19.20 -11.54
N ILE A 378 -6.18 -19.18 -10.80
CA ILE A 378 -5.20 -20.28 -10.76
C ILE A 378 -5.84 -21.56 -10.20
N PHE A 379 -6.64 -21.44 -9.13
CA PHE A 379 -7.36 -22.57 -8.54
C PHE A 379 -8.31 -23.22 -9.55
N LEU A 380 -9.04 -22.42 -10.34
CA LEU A 380 -9.93 -22.91 -11.38
C LEU A 380 -9.16 -23.58 -12.52
N ILE A 381 -7.99 -23.05 -12.89
CA ILE A 381 -7.07 -23.72 -13.83
C ILE A 381 -6.65 -25.08 -13.26
N TRP A 382 -6.22 -25.17 -12.00
CA TRP A 382 -5.85 -26.44 -11.37
C TRP A 382 -6.99 -27.46 -11.37
N SER A 383 -8.20 -27.00 -11.07
CA SER A 383 -9.39 -27.85 -11.12
C SER A 383 -9.63 -28.38 -12.54
N SER A 384 -9.50 -27.53 -13.56
CA SER A 384 -9.70 -27.91 -14.96
C SER A 384 -8.69 -28.93 -15.50
N PHE A 385 -7.45 -28.89 -14.99
CA PHE A 385 -6.38 -29.84 -15.33
C PHE A 385 -6.27 -31.00 -14.33
N GLN A 386 -7.26 -31.18 -13.45
CA GLN A 386 -7.32 -32.26 -12.45
C GLN A 386 -6.07 -32.33 -11.53
N MET A 387 -5.41 -31.20 -11.32
CA MET A 387 -4.24 -31.09 -10.42
C MET A 387 -4.67 -31.13 -8.94
N ILE A 388 -5.93 -30.80 -8.70
CA ILE A 388 -6.60 -30.82 -7.40
C ILE A 388 -7.93 -31.57 -7.53
N SER A 389 -8.52 -31.97 -6.40
CA SER A 389 -9.79 -32.69 -6.38
C SER A 389 -10.72 -32.12 -5.31
N LEU A 390 -11.86 -31.58 -5.75
CA LEU A 390 -12.89 -31.04 -4.87
C LEU A 390 -13.64 -32.11 -4.07
N ASN A 391 -13.38 -33.40 -4.29
CA ASN A 391 -13.84 -34.47 -3.41
C ASN A 391 -13.11 -34.44 -2.06
N LYS A 392 -11.96 -33.77 -1.97
CA LYS A 392 -11.19 -33.64 -0.73
C LYS A 392 -11.54 -32.33 -0.03
N PHE A 393 -11.90 -32.41 1.25
CA PHE A 393 -12.28 -31.27 2.08
C PHE A 393 -11.24 -30.14 2.05
N LYS A 394 -9.94 -30.44 2.06
CA LYS A 394 -8.87 -29.41 2.01
C LYS A 394 -9.02 -28.47 0.81
N TRP A 395 -9.41 -28.98 -0.36
CA TRP A 395 -9.57 -28.16 -1.57
C TRP A 395 -10.91 -27.40 -1.56
N GLN A 396 -11.96 -27.97 -0.96
CA GLN A 396 -13.20 -27.25 -0.71
C GLN A 396 -12.97 -26.07 0.25
N PHE A 397 -12.20 -26.30 1.32
CA PHE A 397 -11.83 -25.27 2.30
C PHE A 397 -10.98 -24.17 1.65
N CYS A 398 -9.94 -24.52 0.89
CA CYS A 398 -9.12 -23.55 0.16
C CYS A 398 -9.97 -22.68 -0.79
N LEU A 399 -10.86 -23.29 -1.58
CA LEU A 399 -11.75 -22.54 -2.47
C LEU A 399 -12.68 -21.61 -1.68
N SER A 400 -13.27 -22.11 -0.58
CA SER A 400 -14.17 -21.32 0.26
C SER A 400 -13.45 -20.12 0.87
N LEU A 401 -12.22 -20.30 1.35
CA LEU A 401 -11.40 -19.21 1.88
C LEU A 401 -11.10 -18.17 0.80
N ILE A 402 -10.71 -18.60 -0.42
CA ILE A 402 -10.48 -17.68 -1.54
C ILE A 402 -11.76 -16.90 -1.88
N LEU A 403 -12.92 -17.57 -1.92
CA LEU A 403 -14.21 -16.93 -2.21
C LEU A 403 -14.61 -15.92 -1.12
N VAL A 404 -14.40 -16.25 0.16
CA VAL A 404 -14.63 -15.30 1.27
C VAL A 404 -13.69 -14.10 1.16
N LEU A 405 -12.41 -14.29 0.86
CA LEU A 405 -11.47 -13.19 0.64
C LEU A 405 -11.90 -12.30 -0.54
N VAL A 406 -12.31 -12.91 -1.66
CA VAL A 406 -12.85 -12.17 -2.81
C VAL A 406 -14.08 -11.35 -2.40
N GLY A 407 -15.05 -11.95 -1.69
CA GLY A 407 -16.27 -11.27 -1.27
C GLY A 407 -16.08 -10.21 -0.18
N THR A 408 -15.00 -10.25 0.59
CA THR A 408 -14.79 -9.39 1.77
C THR A 408 -13.67 -8.35 1.62
N LEU A 409 -12.73 -8.52 0.69
CA LEU A 409 -11.68 -7.52 0.44
C LEU A 409 -12.21 -6.32 -0.38
N ARG A 410 -13.33 -6.48 -1.09
CA ARG A 410 -14.08 -5.42 -1.80
C ARG A 410 -15.56 -5.75 -1.89
N HIS A 411 -16.40 -4.71 -1.80
CA HIS A 411 -17.85 -4.84 -2.02
C HIS A 411 -18.17 -5.38 -3.43
N ASN A 412 -17.47 -4.93 -4.46
CA ASN A 412 -17.61 -5.44 -5.84
C ASN A 412 -17.22 -6.93 -5.98
N GLY A 413 -16.51 -7.50 -5.02
CA GLY A 413 -16.12 -8.91 -4.99
C GLY A 413 -17.26 -9.89 -4.72
N ILE A 414 -18.41 -9.40 -4.24
CA ILE A 414 -19.60 -10.23 -4.02
C ILE A 414 -20.07 -10.86 -5.34
N LEU A 415 -20.04 -10.13 -6.45
CA LEU A 415 -20.52 -10.63 -7.74
C LEU A 415 -19.65 -11.78 -8.30
N PRO A 416 -18.30 -11.65 -8.38
CA PRO A 416 -17.43 -12.80 -8.66
C PRO A 416 -17.65 -13.99 -7.74
N MET A 417 -17.79 -13.75 -6.43
CA MET A 417 -17.98 -14.81 -5.44
C MET A 417 -19.26 -15.60 -5.70
N ILE A 418 -20.40 -14.92 -5.82
CA ILE A 418 -21.71 -15.56 -6.05
C ILE A 418 -21.73 -16.21 -7.43
N GLY A 419 -21.27 -15.52 -8.47
CA GLY A 419 -21.30 -16.06 -9.84
C GLY A 419 -20.49 -17.35 -9.99
N VAL A 420 -19.31 -17.45 -9.35
CA VAL A 420 -18.54 -18.70 -9.34
C VAL A 420 -19.29 -19.80 -8.58
N ILE A 421 -19.92 -19.51 -7.44
CA ILE A 421 -20.74 -20.48 -6.70
C ILE A 421 -21.90 -20.99 -7.55
N LEU A 422 -22.64 -20.11 -8.23
CA LEU A 422 -23.76 -20.48 -9.09
C LEU A 422 -23.34 -21.42 -10.22
N VAL A 423 -22.20 -21.14 -10.86
CA VAL A 423 -21.69 -22.02 -11.92
C VAL A 423 -21.22 -23.36 -11.34
N PHE A 424 -20.68 -23.39 -10.13
CA PHE A 424 -20.34 -24.63 -9.44
C PHE A 424 -21.58 -25.46 -9.09
N ILE A 425 -22.67 -24.84 -8.63
CA ILE A 425 -23.97 -25.51 -8.43
C ILE A 425 -24.40 -26.18 -9.73
N TRP A 426 -24.31 -25.46 -10.86
CA TRP A 426 -24.71 -25.98 -12.16
C TRP A 426 -23.82 -27.15 -12.62
N LEU A 427 -22.50 -27.04 -12.49
CA LEU A 427 -21.55 -28.09 -12.92
C LEU A 427 -21.64 -29.35 -12.06
N TYR A 428 -21.74 -29.18 -10.75
CA TYR A 428 -21.80 -30.27 -9.77
C TYR A 428 -23.25 -30.59 -9.36
N ARG A 429 -24.25 -30.26 -10.20
CA ARG A 429 -25.67 -30.54 -9.92
C ARG A 429 -26.00 -32.01 -9.66
N LYS A 430 -25.13 -32.92 -10.09
CA LYS A 430 -25.24 -34.36 -9.84
C LYS A 430 -24.58 -34.81 -8.52
N ASP A 431 -23.73 -33.98 -7.92
CA ASP A 431 -23.05 -34.22 -6.65
C ASP A 431 -23.03 -32.93 -5.79
N LEU A 432 -24.22 -32.54 -5.33
CA LEU A 432 -24.43 -31.31 -4.57
C LEU A 432 -23.72 -31.31 -3.19
N LYS A 433 -23.20 -32.46 -2.71
CA LYS A 433 -22.50 -32.53 -1.42
C LYS A 433 -21.25 -31.66 -1.42
N ILE A 434 -20.50 -31.65 -2.52
CA ILE A 434 -19.29 -30.83 -2.69
C ILE A 434 -19.64 -29.35 -2.61
N VAL A 435 -20.66 -28.94 -3.36
CA VAL A 435 -21.07 -27.53 -3.45
C VAL A 435 -21.70 -27.05 -2.15
N ARG A 436 -22.50 -27.89 -1.49
CA ARG A 436 -23.10 -27.59 -0.19
C ARG A 436 -22.03 -27.20 0.84
N ASN A 437 -20.95 -27.98 0.96
CA ASN A 437 -19.90 -27.69 1.93
C ASN A 437 -19.23 -26.33 1.64
N ILE A 438 -18.96 -26.03 0.36
CA ILE A 438 -18.41 -24.73 -0.06
C ILE A 438 -19.37 -23.60 0.29
N ILE A 439 -20.66 -23.73 -0.06
CA ILE A 439 -21.69 -22.73 0.25
C ILE A 439 -21.77 -22.47 1.75
N VAL A 440 -21.81 -23.53 2.57
CA VAL A 440 -21.89 -23.39 4.03
C VAL A 440 -20.65 -22.67 4.58
N MET A 441 -19.43 -23.05 4.16
CA MET A 441 -18.21 -22.39 4.61
C MET A 441 -18.14 -20.92 4.18
N VAL A 442 -18.53 -20.62 2.94
CA VAL A 442 -18.59 -19.24 2.45
C VAL A 442 -19.65 -18.44 3.20
N ALA A 443 -20.84 -18.98 3.40
CA ALA A 443 -21.92 -18.34 4.13
C ALA A 443 -21.52 -18.06 5.59
N LEU A 444 -20.88 -19.02 6.27
CA LEU A 444 -20.35 -18.83 7.62
C LEU A 444 -19.25 -17.77 7.67
N GLY A 445 -18.33 -17.76 6.69
CA GLY A 445 -17.29 -16.74 6.58
C GLY A 445 -17.88 -15.34 6.36
N MET A 446 -18.79 -15.19 5.41
CA MET A 446 -19.49 -13.93 5.15
C MET A 446 -20.33 -13.49 6.35
N PHE A 447 -21.05 -14.41 7.01
CA PHE A 447 -21.81 -14.13 8.22
C PHE A 447 -20.89 -13.63 9.34
N PHE A 448 -19.77 -14.32 9.58
CA PHE A 448 -18.79 -13.92 10.60
C PHE A 448 -18.24 -12.51 10.36
N VAL A 449 -17.90 -12.18 9.12
CA VAL A 449 -17.39 -10.85 8.78
C VAL A 449 -18.49 -9.78 8.88
N THR A 450 -19.70 -10.08 8.42
CA THR A 450 -20.80 -9.10 8.31
C THR A 450 -21.44 -8.77 9.65
N TYR A 451 -21.61 -9.76 10.55
CA TYR A 451 -22.29 -9.57 11.82
C TYR A 451 -21.36 -9.65 13.04
N PRO A 452 -20.81 -10.81 13.47
CA PRO A 452 -19.98 -10.88 14.67
C PRO A 452 -18.78 -9.93 14.66
N LEU A 453 -18.02 -9.90 13.57
CA LEU A 453 -16.80 -9.08 13.49
C LEU A 453 -17.13 -7.58 13.50
N ASN A 454 -18.13 -7.17 12.70
CA ASN A 454 -18.56 -5.78 12.67
C ASN A 454 -19.12 -5.31 14.01
N ALA A 455 -19.89 -6.16 14.71
CA ALA A 455 -20.41 -5.86 16.04
C ALA A 455 -19.26 -5.75 17.07
N LEU A 456 -18.29 -6.66 17.04
CA LEU A 456 -17.13 -6.63 17.93
C LEU A 456 -16.30 -5.35 17.79
N LEU A 457 -16.20 -4.84 16.55
CA LEU A 457 -15.41 -3.65 16.22
C LEU A 457 -16.23 -2.35 16.21
N ASN A 458 -17.53 -2.41 16.55
CA ASN A 458 -18.46 -1.29 16.46
C ASN A 458 -18.38 -0.56 15.10
N VAL A 459 -18.33 -1.32 14.01
CA VAL A 459 -18.17 -0.75 12.65
C VAL A 459 -19.41 0.07 12.31
N LYS A 460 -19.22 1.36 12.09
CA LYS A 460 -20.30 2.25 11.66
C LYS A 460 -20.77 1.88 10.25
N PRO A 461 -22.08 1.83 10.00
CA PRO A 461 -22.60 1.56 8.66
C PRO A 461 -22.18 2.68 7.70
N THR A 462 -22.11 2.34 6.42
CA THR A 462 -21.94 3.31 5.33
C THR A 462 -23.13 4.28 5.33
N GLU A 463 -22.85 5.58 5.21
CA GLU A 463 -23.87 6.63 5.14
C GLU A 463 -24.74 6.47 3.88
N ASP A 464 -26.02 6.83 3.97
CA ASP A 464 -26.98 6.55 2.89
C ASP A 464 -26.73 7.38 1.64
N TRP A 465 -26.31 8.66 1.78
CA TRP A 465 -25.94 9.50 0.65
C TRP A 465 -24.82 8.86 -0.20
N PHE A 466 -23.89 8.15 0.45
CA PHE A 466 -22.79 7.48 -0.23
C PHE A 466 -23.28 6.28 -1.05
N LYS A 467 -24.31 5.56 -0.58
CA LYS A 467 -24.91 4.41 -1.27
C LYS A 467 -25.63 4.80 -2.56
N ILE A 468 -26.20 6.00 -2.62
CA ILE A 468 -26.93 6.52 -3.80
C ILE A 468 -26.07 7.42 -4.70
N SER A 469 -24.77 7.56 -4.42
CA SER A 469 -23.86 8.42 -5.19
C SER A 469 -23.89 8.15 -6.70
N ALA A 470 -23.98 6.88 -7.11
CA ALA A 470 -24.10 6.50 -8.52
C ALA A 470 -25.43 7.00 -9.14
N ASN A 471 -26.54 6.90 -8.42
CA ASN A 471 -27.83 7.40 -8.87
C ASN A 471 -27.82 8.93 -8.99
N VAL A 472 -27.21 9.61 -8.02
CA VAL A 472 -27.04 11.07 -8.01
C VAL A 472 -26.23 11.51 -9.24
N HIS A 473 -25.11 10.85 -9.55
CA HIS A 473 -24.31 11.15 -10.74
C HIS A 473 -25.08 10.93 -12.05
N GLN A 474 -25.89 9.87 -12.10
CA GLN A 474 -26.78 9.58 -13.22
C GLN A 474 -27.91 10.63 -13.38
N LEU A 475 -28.45 11.16 -12.28
CA LEU A 475 -29.39 12.27 -12.32
C LEU A 475 -28.73 13.57 -12.82
N ALA A 476 -27.48 13.82 -12.46
CA ALA A 476 -26.71 14.95 -13.00
C ALA A 476 -26.57 14.85 -14.53
N ALA A 477 -26.42 13.63 -15.07
CA ALA A 477 -26.43 13.40 -16.51
C ALA A 477 -27.78 13.75 -17.14
N ALA A 478 -28.89 13.37 -16.50
CA ALA A 478 -30.24 13.70 -16.95
C ALA A 478 -30.55 15.19 -16.89
N ILE A 479 -30.11 15.88 -15.83
CA ILE A 479 -30.20 17.35 -15.74
C ILE A 479 -29.39 17.99 -16.87
N SER A 480 -28.17 17.51 -17.12
CA SER A 480 -27.29 18.02 -18.19
C SER A 480 -27.82 17.75 -19.60
N ALA A 481 -28.66 16.71 -19.76
CA ALA A 481 -29.35 16.39 -21.00
C ALA A 481 -30.71 17.09 -21.14
N ASP A 482 -31.03 18.06 -20.28
CA ASP A 482 -32.31 18.80 -20.27
C ASP A 482 -33.55 17.90 -20.15
N PHE A 483 -33.45 16.80 -19.38
CA PHE A 483 -34.57 15.91 -19.12
C PHE A 483 -35.76 16.67 -18.48
N PRO A 484 -37.01 16.45 -18.93
CA PRO A 484 -38.18 17.21 -18.47
C PRO A 484 -38.70 16.72 -17.11
N PHE A 485 -37.98 17.06 -16.03
CA PHE A 485 -38.45 16.83 -14.66
C PHE A 485 -39.73 17.59 -14.35
N THR A 486 -40.60 17.00 -13.52
CA THR A 486 -41.79 17.70 -12.97
C THR A 486 -41.38 18.78 -11.97
N GLU A 487 -42.26 19.73 -11.69
CA GLU A 487 -41.96 20.83 -10.76
C GLU A 487 -41.64 20.35 -9.33
N ASP A 488 -42.28 19.27 -8.88
CA ASP A 488 -41.97 18.65 -7.59
C ASP A 488 -40.57 18.04 -7.56
N GLU A 489 -40.16 17.36 -8.62
CA GLU A 489 -38.83 16.76 -8.73
C GLU A 489 -37.74 17.83 -8.82
N LYS A 490 -37.98 18.90 -9.60
CA LYS A 490 -37.08 20.06 -9.65
C LYS A 490 -36.89 20.69 -8.28
N ARG A 491 -37.96 20.81 -7.49
CA ARG A 491 -37.90 21.34 -6.12
C ARG A 491 -37.03 20.46 -5.22
N ILE A 492 -37.20 19.14 -5.27
CA ILE A 492 -36.38 18.20 -4.48
C ILE A 492 -34.90 18.29 -4.90
N LEU A 493 -34.62 18.29 -6.20
CA LEU A 493 -33.25 18.39 -6.71
C LEU A 493 -32.58 19.73 -6.34
N ASN A 494 -33.32 20.84 -6.42
CA ASN A 494 -32.83 22.17 -6.01
C ASN A 494 -32.52 22.27 -4.51
N ASN A 495 -33.23 21.55 -3.65
CA ASN A 495 -32.93 21.51 -2.21
C ASN A 495 -31.58 20.82 -1.92
N ILE A 496 -31.17 19.87 -2.78
CA ILE A 496 -29.89 19.18 -2.64
C ILE A 496 -28.76 20.04 -3.17
N TYR A 497 -28.95 20.59 -4.37
CA TYR A 497 -27.99 21.48 -5.03
C TYR A 497 -28.71 22.25 -6.16
N PRO A 498 -28.40 23.54 -6.41
CA PRO A 498 -29.11 24.31 -7.44
C PRO A 498 -28.96 23.70 -8.83
N LEU A 499 -30.06 23.54 -9.59
CA LEU A 499 -30.08 22.83 -10.89
C LEU A 499 -29.04 23.35 -11.90
N GLU A 500 -28.75 24.65 -11.91
CA GLU A 500 -27.71 25.24 -12.77
C GLU A 500 -26.30 24.75 -12.39
N GLU A 501 -26.06 24.53 -11.09
CA GLU A 501 -24.78 24.07 -10.57
C GLU A 501 -24.55 22.58 -10.76
N TRP A 502 -25.60 21.76 -10.81
CA TRP A 502 -25.48 20.35 -11.21
C TRP A 502 -24.86 20.23 -12.61
N LYS A 503 -25.30 21.10 -13.55
CA LYS A 503 -24.81 21.08 -14.93
C LYS A 503 -23.34 21.50 -15.01
N SER A 504 -22.93 22.53 -14.25
CA SER A 504 -21.55 23.03 -14.25
C SER A 504 -20.56 22.04 -13.66
N HIS A 505 -20.99 21.20 -12.69
CA HIS A 505 -20.15 20.22 -12.00
C HIS A 505 -20.35 18.78 -12.49
N TYR A 506 -21.21 18.56 -13.48
CA TYR A 506 -21.36 17.24 -14.10
C TYR A 506 -20.15 16.92 -14.96
N TYR A 507 -19.46 15.83 -14.62
CA TYR A 507 -18.41 15.26 -15.45
C TYR A 507 -18.72 13.78 -15.76
N PRO A 508 -18.89 13.38 -17.04
CA PRO A 508 -19.36 12.03 -17.38
C PRO A 508 -18.37 10.90 -17.03
N TYR A 509 -17.11 11.23 -16.72
CA TYR A 509 -16.04 10.25 -16.46
C TYR A 509 -15.65 10.13 -14.99
N SER A 510 -16.23 10.93 -14.09
CA SER A 510 -16.03 10.81 -12.64
C SER A 510 -17.18 11.42 -11.87
N SER A 511 -17.69 10.70 -10.86
CA SER A 511 -18.68 11.23 -9.92
C SER A 511 -18.06 12.19 -8.91
N ASP A 512 -16.74 12.13 -8.71
CA ASP A 512 -16.06 12.80 -7.60
C ASP A 512 -16.23 14.33 -7.59
N PRO A 513 -16.11 15.05 -8.73
CA PRO A 513 -16.25 16.51 -8.74
C PRO A 513 -17.61 16.98 -8.25
N LEU A 514 -18.67 16.19 -8.49
CA LEU A 514 -20.02 16.50 -8.03
C LEU A 514 -20.19 16.04 -6.57
N ILE A 515 -20.00 14.74 -6.30
CA ILE A 515 -20.37 14.11 -5.02
C ILE A 515 -19.57 14.67 -3.83
N TYR A 516 -18.33 15.11 -4.05
CA TYR A 516 -17.50 15.70 -2.99
C TYR A 516 -17.49 17.23 -3.01
N HIS A 517 -18.28 17.88 -3.86
CA HIS A 517 -18.41 19.32 -3.86
C HIS A 517 -19.02 19.83 -2.55
N SER A 518 -18.51 20.94 -2.02
CA SER A 518 -18.97 21.51 -0.74
C SER A 518 -20.40 22.03 -0.78
N GLY A 519 -20.90 22.38 -1.97
CA GLY A 519 -22.27 22.86 -2.16
C GLY A 519 -23.34 21.76 -2.19
N ILE A 520 -22.95 20.48 -2.37
CA ILE A 520 -23.90 19.36 -2.31
C ILE A 520 -24.28 19.11 -0.85
N ASP A 521 -25.56 19.29 -0.53
CA ASP A 521 -26.07 19.06 0.81
C ASP A 521 -26.27 17.54 1.06
N LYS A 522 -25.32 16.96 1.80
CA LYS A 522 -25.33 15.53 2.15
C LYS A 522 -26.46 15.16 3.13
N GLU A 523 -26.90 16.09 3.97
CA GLU A 523 -28.04 15.88 4.86
C GLU A 523 -29.32 15.80 4.04
N GLN A 524 -29.50 16.68 3.06
CA GLN A 524 -30.64 16.63 2.14
C GLN A 524 -30.61 15.36 1.27
N LEU A 525 -29.45 14.95 0.77
CA LEU A 525 -29.30 13.67 0.07
C LEU A 525 -29.77 12.49 0.94
N GLN A 526 -29.36 12.48 2.21
CA GLN A 526 -29.73 11.43 3.14
C GLN A 526 -31.23 11.45 3.45
N LEU A 527 -31.81 12.62 3.73
CA LEU A 527 -33.24 12.80 4.01
C LEU A 527 -34.13 12.41 2.82
N HIS A 528 -33.70 12.74 1.59
CA HIS A 528 -34.47 12.50 0.36
C HIS A 528 -34.05 11.25 -0.43
N THR A 529 -33.30 10.32 0.17
CA THR A 529 -32.80 9.08 -0.48
C THR A 529 -33.89 8.36 -1.28
N GLY A 530 -35.07 8.16 -0.68
CA GLY A 530 -36.19 7.47 -1.33
C GLY A 530 -36.78 8.24 -2.51
N ASP A 531 -36.83 9.57 -2.44
CA ASP A 531 -37.35 10.41 -3.51
C ASP A 531 -36.37 10.51 -4.67
N ILE A 532 -35.07 10.63 -4.39
CA ILE A 532 -34.00 10.58 -5.40
C ILE A 532 -34.10 9.29 -6.23
N LEU A 533 -34.31 8.14 -5.58
CA LEU A 533 -34.49 6.88 -6.29
C LEU A 533 -35.76 6.87 -7.14
N LYS A 534 -36.87 7.46 -6.68
CA LYS A 534 -38.10 7.59 -7.51
C LYS A 534 -37.85 8.44 -8.74
N ILE A 535 -37.18 9.58 -8.60
CA ILE A 535 -36.80 10.46 -9.72
C ILE A 535 -35.89 9.71 -10.68
N TRP A 536 -34.91 8.98 -10.17
CA TRP A 536 -34.02 8.15 -10.99
C TRP A 536 -34.78 7.07 -11.77
N PHE A 537 -35.74 6.39 -11.14
CA PHE A 537 -36.61 5.42 -11.82
C PHE A 537 -37.51 6.07 -12.86
N HIS A 538 -37.97 7.31 -12.64
CA HIS A 538 -38.72 8.08 -13.63
C HIS A 538 -37.87 8.31 -14.89
N VAL A 539 -36.63 8.79 -14.73
CA VAL A 539 -35.67 8.94 -15.84
C VAL A 539 -35.43 7.60 -16.55
N LEU A 540 -35.13 6.53 -15.79
CA LEU A 540 -34.90 5.20 -16.36
C LEU A 540 -36.08 4.68 -17.19
N ARG A 541 -37.32 4.97 -16.79
CA ARG A 541 -38.52 4.51 -17.48
C ARG A 541 -38.84 5.34 -18.73
N GLN A 542 -38.59 6.65 -18.69
CA GLN A 542 -38.96 7.57 -19.77
C GLN A 542 -37.85 7.71 -20.82
N ASP A 543 -36.59 7.83 -20.39
CA ASP A 543 -35.43 7.91 -21.27
C ASP A 543 -34.22 7.15 -20.69
N PRO A 544 -34.21 5.81 -20.80
CA PRO A 544 -33.10 4.99 -20.30
C PRO A 544 -31.79 5.27 -21.04
N MET A 545 -31.81 5.86 -22.25
CA MET A 545 -30.61 6.02 -23.04
C MET A 545 -29.66 7.04 -22.43
N ILE A 546 -30.17 8.09 -21.79
CA ILE A 546 -29.34 9.05 -21.05
C ILE A 546 -28.48 8.32 -20.00
N LEU A 547 -29.09 7.41 -19.24
CA LEU A 547 -28.41 6.68 -18.17
C LEU A 547 -27.41 5.66 -18.73
N ILE A 548 -27.77 4.99 -19.82
CA ILE A 548 -26.90 4.02 -20.51
C ILE A 548 -25.69 4.73 -21.09
N GLU A 549 -25.86 5.82 -21.84
CA GLU A 549 -24.76 6.59 -22.44
C GLU A 549 -23.82 7.13 -21.37
N HIS A 550 -24.37 7.67 -20.29
CA HIS A 550 -23.60 8.09 -19.13
C HIS A 550 -22.75 6.93 -18.57
N GLN A 551 -23.36 5.76 -18.35
CA GLN A 551 -22.65 4.60 -17.81
C GLN A 551 -21.55 4.12 -18.76
N PHE A 552 -21.76 4.11 -20.07
CA PHE A 552 -20.75 3.75 -21.06
C PHE A 552 -19.55 4.70 -21.04
N LYS A 553 -19.77 6.01 -20.89
CA LYS A 553 -18.69 6.99 -20.70
C LYS A 553 -17.96 6.73 -19.39
N LEU A 554 -18.68 6.65 -18.28
CA LEU A 554 -18.12 6.45 -16.94
C LEU A 554 -17.23 5.21 -16.84
N THR A 555 -17.59 4.14 -17.56
CA THR A 555 -16.91 2.85 -17.53
C THR A 555 -15.88 2.66 -18.64
N SER A 556 -15.59 3.67 -19.47
CA SER A 556 -14.70 3.53 -20.63
C SER A 556 -13.29 3.03 -20.28
N ILE A 557 -12.75 3.29 -19.08
CA ILE A 557 -11.45 2.73 -18.62
C ILE A 557 -11.38 1.21 -18.68
N ILE A 558 -12.54 0.56 -18.59
CA ILE A 558 -12.70 -0.88 -18.52
C ILE A 558 -12.64 -1.52 -19.90
N TRP A 559 -13.35 -0.96 -20.89
CA TRP A 559 -13.61 -1.60 -22.17
C TRP A 559 -13.03 -0.86 -23.38
N GLU A 560 -12.84 0.45 -23.29
CA GLU A 560 -12.32 1.25 -24.38
C GLU A 560 -10.79 1.24 -24.36
N ILE A 561 -10.20 0.78 -25.47
CA ILE A 561 -8.74 0.62 -25.58
C ILE A 561 -8.07 1.99 -25.50
N VAL A 562 -8.43 2.90 -26.41
CA VAL A 562 -7.86 4.25 -26.47
C VAL A 562 -8.65 5.18 -25.55
N GLN A 563 -7.96 6.07 -24.83
CA GLN A 563 -8.63 7.05 -23.98
C GLN A 563 -9.44 8.06 -24.83
N PRO A 564 -10.74 8.27 -24.53
CA PRO A 564 -11.52 9.38 -25.07
C PRO A 564 -10.86 10.76 -24.90
N ILE A 565 -11.22 11.72 -25.74
CA ILE A 565 -10.58 13.05 -25.75
C ILE A 565 -10.87 13.82 -24.48
N ASP A 566 -12.10 13.70 -24.00
CA ASP A 566 -12.71 14.37 -22.87
C ASP A 566 -12.65 13.56 -21.58
N SER A 567 -11.94 12.42 -21.58
CA SER A 567 -11.76 11.60 -20.38
C SER A 567 -10.33 11.65 -19.83
N PHE A 568 -10.13 10.99 -18.71
CA PHE A 568 -8.83 10.82 -18.04
C PHE A 568 -8.58 9.34 -17.70
N THR A 569 -7.35 9.02 -17.32
CA THR A 569 -6.98 7.73 -16.74
C THR A 569 -6.19 8.01 -15.47
N TYR A 570 -6.81 7.81 -14.30
CA TYR A 570 -6.08 7.92 -13.04
C TYR A 570 -5.26 6.65 -12.81
N THR A 571 -3.94 6.80 -12.88
CA THR A 571 -2.96 5.71 -12.87
C THR A 571 -2.57 5.33 -11.45
N THR A 572 -1.92 6.23 -10.74
CA THR A 572 -1.33 6.01 -9.42
C THR A 572 -0.99 7.34 -8.76
N GLN A 573 -0.82 7.30 -7.45
CA GLN A 573 -0.25 8.43 -6.71
C GLN A 573 1.26 8.52 -6.88
N ARG A 574 1.79 9.70 -6.54
CA ARG A 574 3.23 10.02 -6.57
C ARG A 574 3.83 10.22 -5.19
N GLY A 575 3.14 9.75 -4.15
CA GLY A 575 3.57 9.80 -2.77
C GLY A 575 2.44 9.43 -1.82
N ILE A 576 2.49 10.03 -0.64
CA ILE A 576 1.50 9.98 0.41
C ILE A 576 0.73 11.30 0.39
N ASP A 577 -0.59 11.23 0.29
CA ASP A 577 -1.45 12.42 0.31
C ASP A 577 -1.29 13.18 1.65
N PRO A 578 -1.44 14.52 1.66
CA PRO A 578 -1.41 15.32 2.89
C PRO A 578 -2.37 14.78 3.95
N ASN A 579 -1.91 14.72 5.19
CA ASN A 579 -2.66 14.11 6.28
C ASN A 579 -2.21 14.64 7.65
N ASP A 580 -3.10 14.53 8.64
CA ASP A 580 -2.84 14.92 10.03
C ASP A 580 -2.27 13.76 10.88
N LEU A 581 -1.84 12.66 10.24
CA LEU A 581 -1.36 11.44 10.91
C LEU A 581 0.19 11.38 10.97
N GLY A 582 0.87 12.40 10.47
CA GLY A 582 2.34 12.46 10.41
C GLY A 582 2.95 11.47 9.42
N LEU A 583 2.19 10.99 8.43
CA LEU A 583 2.68 10.09 7.39
C LEU A 583 3.24 10.90 6.22
N GLU A 584 4.51 10.68 5.89
CA GLU A 584 5.20 11.42 4.84
C GLU A 584 5.97 10.50 3.88
N SER A 585 6.13 10.96 2.64
CA SER A 585 6.95 10.26 1.64
C SER A 585 8.43 10.49 1.89
N ASN A 586 9.25 9.49 1.60
CA ASN A 586 10.70 9.61 1.72
C ASN A 586 11.25 10.72 0.81
N THR A 587 12.18 11.54 1.30
CA THR A 587 12.81 12.66 0.59
C THR A 587 14.24 12.34 0.11
N SER A 588 14.88 11.31 0.66
CA SER A 588 16.25 10.91 0.29
C SER A 588 16.35 10.32 -1.11
N THR A 589 15.25 9.89 -1.70
CA THR A 589 15.16 9.40 -3.08
C THR A 589 14.59 10.43 -4.06
N GLN A 590 14.51 11.71 -3.68
CA GLN A 590 13.82 12.74 -4.48
C GLN A 590 14.33 12.84 -5.93
N SER A 591 15.64 12.83 -6.15
CA SER A 591 16.23 12.90 -7.50
C SER A 591 15.86 11.67 -8.38
N TYR A 592 15.81 10.48 -7.78
CA TYR A 592 15.34 9.27 -8.45
C TYR A 592 13.82 9.36 -8.71
N ARG A 593 13.05 9.88 -7.74
CA ARG A 593 11.61 10.07 -7.88
C ARG A 593 11.26 11.02 -9.01
N GLU A 594 11.99 12.13 -9.16
CA GLU A 594 11.81 13.05 -10.28
C GLU A 594 12.06 12.37 -11.63
N SER A 595 13.12 11.55 -11.72
CA SER A 595 13.45 10.78 -12.94
C SER A 595 12.37 9.75 -13.26
N VAL A 596 11.88 9.02 -12.25
CA VAL A 596 10.80 8.04 -12.41
C VAL A 596 9.47 8.73 -12.72
N ASN A 597 9.17 9.88 -12.11
CA ASN A 597 7.97 10.67 -12.42
C ASN A 597 7.96 11.12 -13.89
N LYS A 598 9.09 11.63 -14.41
CA LYS A 598 9.21 11.98 -15.85
C LYS A 598 8.98 10.77 -16.75
N PHE A 599 9.51 9.60 -16.38
CA PHE A 599 9.23 8.36 -17.12
C PHE A 599 7.73 8.01 -17.05
N LEU A 600 7.11 8.09 -15.88
CA LEU A 600 5.70 7.77 -15.71
C LEU A 600 4.80 8.75 -16.48
N GLU A 601 5.12 10.04 -16.50
CA GLU A 601 4.45 11.06 -17.33
C GLU A 601 4.47 10.69 -18.81
N ILE A 602 5.61 10.21 -19.33
CA ILE A 602 5.68 9.70 -20.71
C ILE A 602 4.73 8.52 -20.89
N THR A 603 4.72 7.57 -19.95
CA THR A 603 3.82 6.39 -20.05
C THR A 603 2.34 6.73 -19.91
N GLU A 604 2.03 7.83 -19.25
CA GLU A 604 0.68 8.37 -19.05
C GLU A 604 0.20 9.22 -20.22
N ASP A 605 1.10 9.61 -21.12
CA ASP A 605 0.76 10.30 -22.37
C ASP A 605 -0.28 9.50 -23.14
N ARG A 606 -1.30 10.23 -23.61
CA ARG A 606 -2.47 9.67 -24.27
C ARG A 606 -2.13 8.78 -25.48
N LYS A 607 -1.01 9.02 -26.15
CA LYS A 607 -0.57 8.22 -27.32
C LYS A 607 -0.18 6.79 -26.94
N ILE A 608 0.23 6.55 -25.69
CA ILE A 608 0.71 5.23 -25.24
C ILE A 608 0.01 4.69 -24.00
N ASN A 609 -0.77 5.50 -23.28
CA ASN A 609 -1.44 5.07 -22.06
C ASN A 609 -2.44 3.92 -22.26
N TRP A 610 -2.99 3.79 -23.46
CA TRP A 610 -3.92 2.72 -23.86
C TRP A 610 -3.30 1.33 -23.71
N LEU A 611 -1.98 1.24 -23.83
CA LEU A 611 -1.22 -0.01 -23.69
C LEU A 611 -0.78 -0.26 -22.24
N LEU A 612 -0.42 0.80 -21.51
CA LEU A 612 0.28 0.69 -20.23
C LEU A 612 -0.61 0.89 -19.00
N TRP A 613 -1.72 1.62 -19.13
CA TRP A 613 -2.51 2.12 -18.01
C TRP A 613 -4.04 1.98 -18.16
N ARG A 614 -4.54 1.37 -19.24
CA ARG A 614 -5.98 1.11 -19.43
C ARG A 614 -6.28 -0.39 -19.39
N GLY A 615 -7.53 -0.76 -19.09
CA GLY A 615 -7.96 -2.15 -18.92
C GLY A 615 -8.50 -2.83 -20.19
N GLY A 616 -8.75 -2.06 -21.25
CA GLY A 616 -9.45 -2.54 -22.45
C GLY A 616 -8.79 -3.74 -23.12
N ILE A 617 -7.48 -3.68 -23.40
CA ILE A 617 -6.74 -4.80 -24.03
C ILE A 617 -6.87 -6.07 -23.20
N GLN A 618 -6.69 -5.94 -21.89
CA GLN A 618 -6.67 -7.05 -20.95
C GLN A 618 -8.06 -7.69 -20.84
N LEU A 619 -9.11 -6.88 -20.84
CA LEU A 619 -10.49 -7.37 -20.96
C LEU A 619 -10.68 -8.17 -22.25
N TYR A 620 -10.28 -7.64 -23.41
CA TYR A 620 -10.45 -8.35 -24.68
C TYR A 620 -9.62 -9.63 -24.76
N ILE A 621 -8.43 -9.69 -24.15
CA ILE A 621 -7.65 -10.94 -24.03
C ILE A 621 -8.43 -11.98 -23.22
N ILE A 622 -9.07 -11.58 -22.12
CA ILE A 622 -9.85 -12.49 -21.26
C ILE A 622 -11.11 -12.96 -21.99
N VAL A 623 -11.83 -12.07 -22.68
CA VAL A 623 -12.99 -12.41 -23.52
C VAL A 623 -12.59 -13.33 -24.67
N PHE A 624 -11.47 -13.05 -25.34
CA PHE A 624 -10.92 -13.93 -26.37
C PHE A 624 -10.61 -15.32 -25.80
N GLY A 625 -9.98 -15.39 -24.64
CA GLY A 625 -9.72 -16.67 -23.98
C GLY A 625 -10.98 -17.44 -23.61
N MET A 626 -12.00 -16.74 -23.12
CA MET A 626 -13.32 -17.32 -22.87
C MET A 626 -13.89 -17.97 -24.14
N ILE A 627 -13.87 -17.25 -25.27
CA ILE A 627 -14.35 -17.75 -26.57
C ILE A 627 -13.53 -18.97 -27.01
N VAL A 628 -12.20 -18.92 -26.91
CA VAL A 628 -11.32 -20.06 -27.25
C VAL A 628 -11.63 -21.28 -26.38
N PHE A 629 -11.82 -21.12 -25.07
CA PHE A 629 -12.10 -22.24 -24.17
C PHE A 629 -13.47 -22.87 -24.44
N LEU A 630 -14.48 -22.05 -24.75
CA LEU A 630 -15.80 -22.53 -25.18
C LEU A 630 -15.72 -23.28 -26.52
N TYR A 631 -15.06 -22.70 -27.52
CA TYR A 631 -14.87 -23.32 -28.83
C TYR A 631 -14.13 -24.67 -28.73
N ARG A 632 -13.13 -24.74 -27.83
CA ARG A 632 -12.38 -25.97 -27.53
C ARG A 632 -13.09 -26.96 -26.60
N LYS A 633 -14.35 -26.68 -26.23
CA LYS A 633 -15.16 -27.49 -25.30
C LYS A 633 -14.44 -27.75 -23.98
N LYS A 634 -13.63 -26.80 -23.51
CA LYS A 634 -12.92 -26.84 -22.22
C LYS A 634 -13.76 -26.13 -21.16
N SER A 635 -14.93 -26.69 -20.86
CA SER A 635 -15.93 -26.10 -19.95
C SER A 635 -15.39 -25.78 -18.54
N LEU A 636 -14.49 -26.60 -18.00
CA LEU A 636 -13.86 -26.34 -16.70
C LEU A 636 -12.80 -25.24 -16.76
N LEU A 637 -12.09 -25.10 -17.89
CA LEU A 637 -11.09 -24.04 -18.06
C LEU A 637 -11.76 -22.69 -18.35
N PHE A 638 -12.91 -22.69 -19.03
CA PHE A 638 -13.77 -21.50 -19.18
C PHE A 638 -14.03 -20.81 -17.84
N LEU A 639 -14.21 -21.57 -16.75
CA LEU A 639 -14.43 -21.02 -15.41
C LEU A 639 -13.31 -20.11 -14.96
N SER A 640 -12.06 -20.34 -15.37
CA SER A 640 -10.93 -19.48 -14.97
C SER A 640 -11.05 -18.05 -15.49
N THR A 641 -11.89 -17.79 -16.51
CA THR A 641 -12.16 -16.44 -17.01
C THR A 641 -13.25 -15.71 -16.22
N LEU A 642 -14.13 -16.45 -15.54
CA LEU A 642 -15.30 -15.89 -14.87
C LEU A 642 -14.96 -14.91 -13.73
N PRO A 643 -13.96 -15.14 -12.85
CA PRO A 643 -13.66 -14.19 -11.78
C PRO A 643 -13.41 -12.76 -12.30
N ALA A 644 -12.63 -12.62 -13.36
CA ALA A 644 -12.32 -11.33 -13.97
C ALA A 644 -13.51 -10.72 -14.72
N LEU A 645 -14.26 -11.54 -15.47
CA LEU A 645 -15.43 -11.08 -16.23
C LEU A 645 -16.59 -10.66 -15.31
N LEU A 646 -16.82 -11.38 -14.21
CA LEU A 646 -17.82 -11.01 -13.21
C LEU A 646 -17.40 -9.77 -12.43
N ASN A 647 -16.10 -9.60 -12.13
CA ASN A 647 -15.62 -8.35 -11.52
C ASN A 647 -15.83 -7.19 -12.48
N THR A 648 -15.49 -7.39 -13.76
CA THR A 648 -15.74 -6.41 -14.83
C THR A 648 -17.22 -6.07 -14.94
N ALA A 649 -18.12 -7.05 -14.94
CA ALA A 649 -19.56 -6.82 -14.97
C ALA A 649 -20.05 -6.01 -13.76
N GLY A 650 -19.51 -6.26 -12.57
CA GLY A 650 -19.81 -5.46 -11.37
C GLY A 650 -19.34 -4.02 -11.53
N LEU A 651 -18.12 -3.82 -12.02
CA LEU A 651 -17.55 -2.49 -12.27
C LEU A 651 -18.30 -1.71 -13.36
N MET A 652 -18.79 -2.39 -14.40
CA MET A 652 -19.65 -1.76 -15.42
C MET A 652 -20.92 -1.15 -14.82
N LEU A 653 -21.33 -1.57 -13.62
CA LEU A 653 -22.50 -1.04 -12.91
C LEU A 653 -22.14 -0.03 -11.82
N THR A 654 -20.98 -0.17 -11.18
CA THR A 654 -20.67 0.54 -9.92
C THR A 654 -19.42 1.40 -9.93
N THR A 655 -18.67 1.46 -11.02
CA THR A 655 -17.46 2.28 -11.09
C THR A 655 -17.79 3.77 -10.91
N PRO A 656 -17.19 4.46 -9.92
CA PRO A 656 -17.47 5.89 -9.69
C PRO A 656 -16.59 6.81 -10.53
N ALA A 657 -15.45 6.34 -11.04
CA ALA A 657 -14.47 7.17 -11.74
C ALA A 657 -13.44 6.33 -12.52
N GLN A 658 -12.68 6.96 -13.42
CA GLN A 658 -11.69 6.32 -14.29
C GLN A 658 -10.36 5.99 -13.58
N HIS A 659 -10.39 5.17 -12.53
CA HIS A 659 -9.17 4.71 -11.83
C HIS A 659 -8.74 3.31 -12.27
N LEU A 660 -7.48 3.16 -12.68
CA LEU A 660 -6.92 1.88 -13.14
C LEU A 660 -7.00 0.77 -12.07
N ARG A 661 -6.87 1.15 -10.79
CA ARG A 661 -6.91 0.23 -9.65
C ARG A 661 -8.12 -0.72 -9.66
N TYR A 662 -9.25 -0.27 -10.21
CA TYR A 662 -10.47 -1.08 -10.32
C TYR A 662 -10.31 -2.30 -11.24
N VAL A 663 -9.58 -2.14 -12.35
CA VAL A 663 -9.38 -3.20 -13.35
C VAL A 663 -8.02 -3.90 -13.22
N TYR A 664 -7.28 -3.65 -12.14
CA TYR A 664 -5.95 -4.21 -11.94
C TYR A 664 -5.92 -5.75 -11.99
N CYS A 665 -6.96 -6.42 -11.52
CA CYS A 665 -7.09 -7.87 -11.63
C CYS A 665 -7.05 -8.37 -13.08
N ASN A 666 -7.61 -7.63 -14.03
CA ASN A 666 -7.58 -8.00 -15.45
C ASN A 666 -6.14 -7.95 -15.98
N ILE A 667 -5.34 -6.98 -15.54
CA ILE A 667 -3.91 -6.86 -15.89
C ILE A 667 -3.12 -8.07 -15.42
N LEU A 668 -3.41 -8.57 -14.23
CA LEU A 668 -2.75 -9.76 -13.69
C LEU A 668 -3.22 -11.07 -14.36
N ILE A 669 -4.50 -11.17 -14.69
CA ILE A 669 -5.13 -12.41 -15.19
C ILE A 669 -4.92 -12.61 -16.70
N ALA A 670 -4.94 -11.53 -17.49
CA ALA A 670 -4.87 -11.61 -18.96
C ALA A 670 -3.65 -12.39 -19.49
N PRO A 671 -2.41 -12.19 -18.99
CA PRO A 671 -1.25 -12.96 -19.45
C PRO A 671 -1.39 -14.47 -19.21
N ILE A 672 -2.02 -14.87 -18.09
CA ILE A 672 -2.23 -16.29 -17.77
C ILE A 672 -3.24 -16.91 -18.75
N ILE A 673 -4.36 -16.23 -18.99
CA ILE A 673 -5.39 -16.68 -19.91
C ILE A 673 -4.85 -16.78 -21.35
N LEU A 674 -4.06 -15.79 -21.78
CA LEU A 674 -3.43 -15.79 -23.10
C LEU A 674 -2.50 -17.00 -23.29
N LEU A 675 -1.66 -17.31 -22.30
CA LEU A 675 -0.76 -18.46 -22.36
C LEU A 675 -1.51 -19.80 -22.36
N CYS A 676 -2.62 -19.91 -21.63
CA CYS A 676 -3.53 -21.06 -21.74
C CYS A 676 -4.09 -21.20 -23.18
N CYS A 677 -4.45 -20.10 -23.84
CA CYS A 677 -4.92 -20.13 -25.22
C CYS A 677 -3.82 -20.61 -26.19
N ILE A 678 -2.62 -20.05 -26.07
CA ILE A 678 -1.46 -20.43 -26.89
C ILE A 678 -1.18 -21.93 -26.77
N TYR A 679 -1.24 -22.48 -25.55
CA TYR A 679 -1.10 -23.92 -25.32
C TYR A 679 -2.16 -24.75 -26.06
N LEU A 680 -3.44 -24.39 -25.91
CA LEU A 680 -4.54 -25.12 -26.54
C LEU A 680 -4.53 -25.03 -28.07
N ILE A 681 -4.11 -23.90 -28.63
CA ILE A 681 -3.99 -23.72 -30.08
C ILE A 681 -2.81 -24.57 -30.60
N GLY A 682 -1.67 -24.54 -29.91
CA GLY A 682 -0.48 -25.30 -30.29
C GLY A 682 -0.66 -26.82 -30.24
N LYS A 683 -1.47 -27.35 -29.31
CA LYS A 683 -1.72 -28.80 -29.18
C LYS A 683 -2.43 -29.39 -30.41
N HIS A 684 -3.44 -28.70 -30.94
CA HIS A 684 -4.22 -29.22 -32.08
C HIS A 684 -3.42 -29.27 -33.39
N ARG A 685 -2.47 -28.35 -33.61
CA ARG A 685 -1.59 -28.46 -34.79
C ARG A 685 -0.74 -29.73 -34.78
N LYS A 686 -0.45 -30.29 -33.61
CA LYS A 686 0.26 -31.57 -33.49
C LYS A 686 -0.67 -32.78 -33.66
N GLU A 687 -1.94 -32.65 -33.29
CA GLU A 687 -2.95 -33.71 -33.47
C GLU A 687 -3.52 -33.74 -34.89
N SER A 688 -3.41 -32.67 -35.68
CA SER A 688 -3.85 -32.62 -37.10
C SER A 688 -2.74 -32.93 -38.11
N ASN A 689 -1.48 -32.90 -37.69
CA ASN A 689 -0.31 -33.17 -38.54
C ASN A 689 0.29 -34.58 -38.30
N ASN A 690 -0.28 -35.33 -37.35
CA ASN A 690 -0.10 -36.75 -37.15
C ASN A 690 -1.41 -37.44 -37.55
#